data_AF-A0A2E8HRM2-F1
#
_entry.id   AF-A0A2E8HRM2-F1
#
_cell.length_a   1.000
_cell.length_b   1.000
_cell.length_c   1.000
_cell.angle_alpha   90.00
_cell.angle_beta   90.00
_cell.angle_gamma   90.00
#
_symmetry.space_group_name_H-M   'P 1'
#
loop_
_entity.id
_entity.type
_entity.pdbx_description
1 polymer ?
#
loop_
_entity_poly.entity_id
_entity_poly.type
_entity_poly.pdbx_seq_one_letter_code
_entity_poly.pdbx_strand_id
1 'polypeptide(L)'
;MKIIKLFILISLIFLAGCDNTAPELQSAQINTHDNNLQSNELKDDDCYNKNPNRNAFFGDLHVHTSYSFDAVAGKLGITPDDANRYAQGEEIPFFPLNDKGMPAGIAKIDRPLDFLAVTDHGEFLGEWSMCTNKDSDYFNSGFCSEQYRAQEGSPLMLFGPIIAQKIPKRNVELCGESGDVCRNQAITPWQEMQAAANKANTPCEFTSFVGYEYTGTPGNSSYHRNVIFRNSSVPNLPVSYIDAPLDSMLWSKLDEVCDTSNNCDFLTIPHNTNLSNGSMAPYRQIPETTEAQLKYAQHRLKREPIIEIFQHKGGSECVNDLSTIFGAPDELCDIEAIRKIGRPRVLKALTLNRGVITEGVGETVIPTEECEPKVPGSRGVLGAGCIDATDFLRSSLLVGLKEERRIGINPIKLGIVASTDNHSGTPGANKESDWRGAVSGEDSPLGRLGKGMLGLPLTTAIEGNPGGLAGVWATENTRDAIFDAMLRKEVFGTSGPRIKPRLFAGWDFDENLCSQSEMIAKAYSQGVPMGDDLAPSDNENRKPKFLALATRDFNSLKLQSLQLVKGWIESNGDMHNKVIPMLERPYGEDEMCIVFTDEHFDSQQSAYYYLRAVEPPSPRWHTYDCARLEPDERPPVCTNNDYPNTIREMAWSSPIWYRGVQI
;
A
#
# COMPACT_ATOMS: atom_id res chain seq x y z
N MET A 1 -87.16 -11.59 24.64
CA MET A 1 -86.08 -11.49 23.64
C MET A 1 -85.40 -10.13 23.81
N LYS A 2 -84.12 -10.10 24.22
CA LYS A 2 -83.27 -8.93 24.61
C LYS A 2 -83.85 -7.91 25.64
N ILE A 3 -83.15 -7.82 26.77
CA ILE A 3 -83.53 -7.24 28.07
C ILE A 3 -82.24 -6.63 28.67
N ILE A 4 -82.18 -5.45 29.30
CA ILE A 4 -83.08 -4.28 29.34
C ILE A 4 -82.27 -3.05 29.86
N LYS A 5 -82.84 -1.82 29.87
CA LYS A 5 -82.48 -0.57 30.62
C LYS A 5 -81.05 -0.42 31.20
N LEU A 6 -80.28 0.61 30.83
CA LEU A 6 -80.42 2.04 31.22
C LEU A 6 -80.23 2.32 32.72
N PHE A 7 -79.03 2.81 33.05
CA PHE A 7 -78.58 3.69 34.16
C PHE A 7 -79.43 3.86 35.43
N ILE A 8 -78.76 3.74 36.59
CA ILE A 8 -78.71 4.78 37.64
C ILE A 8 -77.38 4.66 38.44
N LEU A 9 -76.93 5.80 38.96
CA LEU A 9 -75.64 6.07 39.61
C LEU A 9 -75.67 5.76 41.13
N ILE A 10 -74.52 5.45 41.76
CA ILE A 10 -74.11 5.97 43.09
C ILE A 10 -72.61 5.71 43.34
N SER A 11 -71.99 6.65 44.06
CA SER A 11 -70.54 6.86 44.21
C SER A 11 -69.79 5.85 45.08
N LEU A 12 -68.48 5.72 44.82
CA LEU A 12 -67.48 5.70 45.89
C LEU A 12 -66.22 6.48 45.47
N ILE A 13 -65.62 7.16 46.44
CA ILE A 13 -64.51 8.11 46.29
C ILE A 13 -63.18 7.38 46.50
N PHE A 14 -62.13 7.71 45.76
CA PHE A 14 -60.79 7.92 46.35
C PHE A 14 -59.92 8.85 45.49
N LEU A 15 -58.92 9.46 46.14
CA LEU A 15 -58.17 10.63 45.67
C LEU A 15 -57.11 10.33 44.60
N ALA A 16 -56.75 11.36 43.85
CA ALA A 16 -55.70 11.32 42.85
C ALA A 16 -54.30 11.26 43.46
N GLY A 17 -53.44 10.46 42.84
CA GLY A 17 -51.99 10.64 42.81
C GLY A 17 -51.56 10.47 41.35
N CYS A 18 -50.82 11.44 40.80
CA CYS A 18 -50.28 11.33 39.45
C CYS A 18 -49.06 10.43 39.48
N ASP A 19 -49.03 9.40 38.64
CA ASP A 19 -47.79 8.70 38.29
C ASP A 19 -47.77 8.39 36.79
N ASN A 20 -46.59 8.49 36.17
CA ASN A 20 -46.42 8.43 34.73
C ASN A 20 -46.03 7.01 34.29
N THR A 21 -47.01 6.19 33.89
CA THR A 21 -46.75 4.85 33.35
C THR A 21 -47.25 4.70 31.92
N ALA A 22 -46.32 4.77 30.96
CA ALA A 22 -46.48 4.06 29.68
C ALA A 22 -46.03 2.59 29.88
N PRO A 23 -46.57 1.61 29.12
CA PRO A 23 -46.39 0.20 29.46
C PRO A 23 -44.96 -0.30 29.22
N GLU A 24 -44.45 -1.11 30.15
CA GLU A 24 -43.18 -1.83 29.99
C GLU A 24 -43.27 -2.84 28.84
N LEU A 25 -42.36 -2.71 27.86
CA LEU A 25 -42.00 -3.83 26.98
C LEU A 25 -41.02 -4.72 27.74
N GLN A 26 -41.38 -5.99 27.91
CA GLN A 26 -40.54 -6.97 28.58
C GLN A 26 -39.17 -7.06 27.90
N SER A 27 -38.11 -6.84 28.69
CA SER A 27 -36.74 -7.10 28.26
C SER A 27 -36.57 -8.60 28.01
N ALA A 28 -36.55 -8.99 26.74
CA ALA A 28 -35.96 -10.27 26.37
C ALA A 28 -34.50 -10.22 26.83
N GLN A 29 -34.14 -11.07 27.80
CA GLN A 29 -32.75 -11.24 28.20
C GLN A 29 -31.99 -11.83 27.02
N ILE A 30 -31.35 -10.95 26.25
CA ILE A 30 -30.26 -11.36 25.38
C ILE A 30 -29.19 -11.88 26.31
N ASN A 31 -29.01 -13.20 26.35
CA ASN A 31 -27.85 -13.80 26.98
C ASN A 31 -26.64 -13.19 26.28
N THR A 32 -25.93 -12.33 26.99
CA THR A 32 -24.56 -11.99 26.67
C THR A 32 -23.79 -13.29 26.72
N HIS A 33 -23.58 -13.91 25.56
CA HIS A 33 -22.50 -14.86 25.42
C HIS A 33 -21.24 -14.08 25.71
N ASP A 34 -20.70 -14.30 26.91
CA ASP A 34 -19.32 -13.99 27.23
C ASP A 34 -18.47 -14.71 26.17
N ASN A 35 -18.09 -13.97 25.13
CA ASN A 35 -16.95 -14.30 24.31
C ASN A 35 -15.70 -14.05 25.16
N ASN A 36 -15.56 -14.88 26.19
CA ASN A 36 -14.33 -15.12 26.91
C ASN A 36 -13.44 -15.97 25.98
N LEU A 37 -13.13 -15.40 24.81
CA LEU A 37 -11.94 -15.71 24.06
C LEU A 37 -10.79 -15.31 24.99
N GLN A 38 -10.39 -16.25 25.84
CA GLN A 38 -9.10 -16.19 26.48
C GLN A 38 -8.10 -16.08 25.34
N SER A 39 -7.54 -14.88 25.18
CA SER A 39 -6.23 -14.74 24.57
C SER A 39 -5.32 -15.64 25.38
N ASN A 40 -5.00 -16.81 24.81
CA ASN A 40 -3.73 -17.45 25.12
C ASN A 40 -2.67 -16.48 24.64
N GLU A 41 -2.33 -15.52 25.51
CA GLU A 41 -1.11 -14.73 25.42
C GLU A 41 0.04 -15.75 25.42
N LEU A 42 0.44 -16.13 24.20
CA LEU A 42 1.74 -16.76 23.97
C LEU A 42 2.75 -15.83 24.63
N LYS A 43 3.55 -16.38 25.55
CA LYS A 43 4.63 -15.60 26.11
C LYS A 43 5.65 -15.40 25.00
N ASP A 44 6.34 -14.26 25.00
CA ASP A 44 7.34 -13.91 23.98
C ASP A 44 8.40 -15.00 23.70
N ASP A 45 8.58 -16.01 24.55
CA ASP A 45 9.53 -17.12 24.37
C ASP A 45 8.97 -18.38 23.66
N ASP A 46 7.67 -18.44 23.34
CA ASP A 46 7.02 -19.67 22.86
C ASP A 46 6.96 -19.84 21.31
N CYS A 47 7.29 -18.82 20.51
CA CYS A 47 7.27 -18.96 19.04
C CYS A 47 8.37 -19.88 18.51
N TYR A 48 7.98 -20.96 17.81
CA TYR A 48 8.89 -21.95 17.23
C TYR A 48 9.84 -21.37 16.16
N ASN A 49 9.53 -20.19 15.60
CA ASN A 49 10.35 -19.48 14.63
C ASN A 49 11.15 -18.31 15.25
N LYS A 50 11.15 -18.15 16.58
CA LYS A 50 11.90 -17.09 17.27
C LYS A 50 13.40 -17.17 16.96
N ASN A 51 13.94 -16.08 16.44
CA ASN A 51 15.32 -15.96 15.98
C ASN A 51 15.87 -14.57 16.36
N PRO A 52 16.89 -14.47 17.24
CA PRO A 52 17.49 -13.18 17.61
C PRO A 52 18.21 -12.50 16.43
N ASN A 53 18.70 -13.29 15.47
CA ASN A 53 19.28 -12.82 14.21
C ASN A 53 18.21 -12.54 13.13
N ARG A 54 16.92 -12.67 13.47
CA ARG A 54 15.73 -12.38 12.67
C ARG A 54 15.55 -13.21 11.39
N ASN A 55 14.29 -13.44 11.05
CA ASN A 55 13.89 -14.12 9.82
C ASN A 55 13.32 -13.10 8.83
N ALA A 56 13.43 -13.39 7.54
CA ALA A 56 12.72 -12.70 6.49
C ALA A 56 11.34 -13.33 6.32
N PHE A 57 10.30 -12.59 6.69
CA PHE A 57 8.90 -12.93 6.42
C PHE A 57 8.38 -12.11 5.23
N PHE A 58 7.49 -12.69 4.44
CA PHE A 58 6.89 -12.09 3.25
C PHE A 58 5.38 -11.96 3.40
N GLY A 59 4.86 -10.81 3.02
CA GLY A 59 3.44 -10.53 3.07
C GLY A 59 3.01 -9.48 2.07
N ASP A 60 1.74 -9.12 2.17
CA ASP A 60 1.11 -8.13 1.32
C ASP A 60 0.38 -7.13 2.22
N LEU A 61 0.65 -5.83 2.05
CA LEU A 61 0.11 -4.77 2.90
C LEU A 61 -0.88 -3.87 2.16
N HIS A 62 -1.24 -4.23 0.93
CA HIS A 62 -2.12 -3.44 0.09
C HIS A 62 -3.02 -4.34 -0.77
N VAL A 63 -4.23 -4.61 -0.29
CA VAL A 63 -5.11 -5.65 -0.84
C VAL A 63 -6.56 -5.22 -0.68
N HIS A 64 -7.30 -5.21 -1.79
CA HIS A 64 -8.69 -4.81 -1.84
C HIS A 64 -9.60 -6.01 -2.10
N THR A 65 -10.77 -6.01 -1.46
CA THR A 65 -11.78 -7.06 -1.55
C THR A 65 -13.08 -6.49 -2.09
N SER A 66 -14.19 -7.22 -1.94
CA SER A 66 -15.50 -6.75 -2.38
C SER A 66 -15.98 -5.48 -1.71
N TYR A 67 -15.34 -5.02 -0.63
CA TYR A 67 -15.75 -3.87 0.18
C TYR A 67 -15.22 -2.54 -0.40
N SER A 68 -14.10 -2.57 -1.12
CA SER A 68 -13.58 -1.44 -1.87
C SER A 68 -14.45 -1.07 -3.08
N PHE A 69 -14.58 0.23 -3.36
CA PHE A 69 -15.42 0.77 -4.44
C PHE A 69 -14.80 0.68 -5.85
N ASP A 70 -13.50 0.41 -5.95
CA ASP A 70 -12.76 0.29 -7.21
C ASP A 70 -12.25 -1.14 -7.47
N ALA A 71 -12.62 -2.10 -6.62
CA ALA A 71 -12.20 -3.48 -6.69
C ALA A 71 -13.13 -4.37 -7.54
N VAL A 72 -12.53 -5.15 -8.45
CA VAL A 72 -13.27 -6.17 -9.22
C VAL A 72 -13.69 -7.36 -8.34
N ALA A 73 -13.05 -7.54 -7.18
CA ALA A 73 -13.47 -8.44 -6.11
C ALA A 73 -14.97 -8.27 -5.74
N GLY A 74 -15.54 -7.08 -5.90
CA GLY A 74 -16.97 -6.81 -5.71
C GLY A 74 -17.89 -7.66 -6.60
N LYS A 75 -17.47 -7.99 -7.82
CA LYS A 75 -18.18 -8.92 -8.72
C LYS A 75 -17.98 -10.38 -8.34
N LEU A 76 -16.79 -10.73 -7.85
CA LEU A 76 -16.45 -12.08 -7.44
C LEU A 76 -17.10 -12.46 -6.10
N GLY A 77 -17.54 -11.46 -5.32
CA GLY A 77 -18.04 -11.66 -3.96
C GLY A 77 -16.95 -12.04 -2.97
N ILE A 78 -15.69 -11.75 -3.29
CA ILE A 78 -14.52 -12.11 -2.47
C ILE A 78 -14.49 -11.20 -1.25
N THR A 79 -14.52 -11.79 -0.05
CA THR A 79 -14.57 -11.07 1.22
C THR A 79 -13.17 -10.87 1.84
N PRO A 80 -13.05 -10.06 2.90
CA PRO A 80 -11.85 -10.04 3.74
C PRO A 80 -11.46 -11.42 4.30
N ASP A 81 -12.43 -12.32 4.55
CA ASP A 81 -12.14 -13.70 4.97
C ASP A 81 -11.49 -14.51 3.83
N ASP A 82 -12.01 -14.39 2.61
CA ASP A 82 -11.48 -15.07 1.43
C ASP A 82 -10.06 -14.61 1.08
N ALA A 83 -9.76 -13.30 1.17
CA ALA A 83 -8.41 -12.79 0.97
C ALA A 83 -7.41 -13.37 2.00
N ASN A 84 -7.82 -13.47 3.27
CA ASN A 84 -7.02 -14.13 4.32
C ASN A 84 -6.83 -15.63 4.07
N ARG A 85 -7.87 -16.32 3.59
CA ARG A 85 -7.80 -17.74 3.21
C ARG A 85 -6.87 -17.97 2.03
N TYR A 86 -6.94 -17.13 0.99
CA TYR A 86 -6.05 -17.16 -0.17
C TYR A 86 -4.58 -16.97 0.24
N ALA A 87 -4.28 -15.97 1.09
CA ALA A 87 -2.94 -15.72 1.60
C ALA A 87 -2.36 -16.93 2.36
N GLN A 88 -3.20 -17.71 3.05
CA GLN A 88 -2.80 -18.95 3.75
C GLN A 88 -2.70 -20.17 2.82
N GLY A 89 -2.97 -20.02 1.53
CA GLY A 89 -2.88 -21.11 0.55
C GLY A 89 -4.17 -21.89 0.31
N GLU A 90 -5.33 -21.41 0.76
CA GLU A 90 -6.62 -22.00 0.38
C GLU A 90 -7.05 -21.64 -1.05
N GLU A 91 -8.07 -22.35 -1.54
CA GLU A 91 -8.75 -22.03 -2.79
C GLU A 91 -9.91 -21.05 -2.52
N ILE A 92 -10.03 -20.03 -3.37
CA ILE A 92 -11.17 -19.10 -3.38
C ILE A 92 -11.90 -19.15 -4.72
N PRO A 93 -13.22 -18.83 -4.75
CA PRO A 93 -13.95 -18.68 -6.01
C PRO A 93 -13.36 -17.55 -6.87
N PHE A 94 -13.22 -17.78 -8.17
CA PHE A 94 -12.57 -16.81 -9.08
C PHE A 94 -13.16 -16.84 -10.50
N PHE A 95 -12.65 -15.97 -11.37
CA PHE A 95 -12.97 -15.97 -12.80
C PHE A 95 -12.67 -17.32 -13.48
N PRO A 96 -13.43 -17.69 -14.53
CA PRO A 96 -14.53 -16.94 -15.16
C PRO A 96 -15.83 -16.97 -14.34
N LEU A 97 -16.75 -16.05 -14.65
CA LEU A 97 -18.14 -16.11 -14.16
C LEU A 97 -18.99 -17.04 -15.06
N ASN A 98 -19.98 -17.71 -14.48
CA ASN A 98 -21.00 -18.45 -15.25
C ASN A 98 -22.16 -17.55 -15.69
N ASP A 99 -23.11 -18.12 -16.46
CA ASP A 99 -24.31 -17.45 -16.98
C ASP A 99 -25.20 -16.76 -15.93
N LYS A 100 -25.01 -17.05 -14.63
CA LYS A 100 -25.71 -16.42 -13.50
C LYS A 100 -24.90 -15.32 -12.81
N GLY A 101 -23.73 -14.97 -13.35
CA GLY A 101 -22.81 -13.99 -12.78
C GLY A 101 -22.06 -14.49 -11.54
N MET A 102 -22.09 -15.80 -11.23
CA MET A 102 -21.36 -16.35 -10.09
C MET A 102 -20.00 -16.90 -10.53
N PRO A 103 -18.94 -16.80 -9.70
CA PRO A 103 -17.65 -17.43 -9.99
C PRO A 103 -17.79 -18.93 -10.31
N ALA A 104 -17.07 -19.37 -11.35
CA ALA A 104 -17.02 -20.76 -11.79
C ALA A 104 -15.59 -21.31 -11.85
N GLY A 105 -14.58 -20.44 -11.80
CA GLY A 105 -13.18 -20.81 -11.62
C GLY A 105 -12.76 -20.77 -10.15
N ILE A 106 -11.49 -21.11 -9.92
CA ILE A 106 -10.82 -21.03 -8.62
C ILE A 106 -9.45 -20.38 -8.76
N ALA A 107 -9.02 -19.70 -7.70
CA ALA A 107 -7.67 -19.17 -7.57
C ALA A 107 -7.04 -19.66 -6.25
N LYS A 108 -5.72 -19.87 -6.27
CA LYS A 108 -4.88 -20.27 -5.14
C LYS A 108 -3.48 -19.70 -5.35
N ILE A 109 -2.86 -19.17 -4.30
CA ILE A 109 -1.48 -18.66 -4.35
C ILE A 109 -0.48 -19.81 -4.55
N ASP A 110 0.69 -19.54 -5.17
CA ASP A 110 1.72 -20.57 -5.39
C ASP A 110 2.32 -21.09 -4.06
N ARG A 111 2.44 -20.20 -3.06
CA ARG A 111 2.93 -20.45 -1.71
C ARG A 111 2.21 -19.52 -0.73
N PRO A 112 1.84 -19.98 0.48
CA PRO A 112 1.28 -19.10 1.51
C PRO A 112 2.18 -17.89 1.80
N LEU A 113 1.59 -16.76 2.18
CA LEU A 113 2.29 -15.61 2.77
C LEU A 113 2.51 -15.86 4.27
N ASP A 114 3.50 -15.17 4.85
CA ASP A 114 3.74 -15.15 6.29
C ASP A 114 2.83 -14.13 6.99
N PHE A 115 2.49 -13.03 6.31
CA PHE A 115 1.56 -12.01 6.82
C PHE A 115 0.71 -11.32 5.74
N LEU A 116 -0.37 -10.65 6.18
CA LEU A 116 -1.31 -9.92 5.32
C LEU A 116 -1.86 -8.68 6.05
N ALA A 117 -2.15 -7.61 5.31
CA ALA A 117 -3.19 -6.65 5.66
C ALA A 117 -4.21 -6.56 4.51
N VAL A 118 -5.49 -6.72 4.82
CA VAL A 118 -6.57 -6.29 3.92
C VAL A 118 -6.78 -4.80 4.18
N THR A 119 -6.76 -4.01 3.10
CA THR A 119 -6.77 -2.55 3.17
C THR A 119 -7.84 -1.98 2.24
N ASP A 120 -9.06 -2.52 2.29
CA ASP A 120 -10.19 -1.89 1.62
C ASP A 120 -10.30 -0.41 2.03
N HIS A 121 -10.76 0.41 1.08
CA HIS A 121 -10.96 1.84 1.26
C HIS A 121 -11.77 2.19 2.52
N GLY A 122 -11.21 3.05 3.39
CA GLY A 122 -11.91 3.63 4.53
C GLY A 122 -12.96 4.67 4.11
N GLU A 123 -12.84 5.21 2.90
CA GLU A 123 -13.91 5.92 2.23
C GLU A 123 -15.01 4.95 1.76
N PHE A 124 -16.26 5.41 1.75
CA PHE A 124 -17.39 4.71 1.10
C PHE A 124 -17.81 3.32 1.61
N LEU A 125 -17.23 2.75 2.68
CA LEU A 125 -17.70 1.48 3.28
C LEU A 125 -19.21 1.45 3.60
N GLY A 126 -19.76 2.57 4.08
CA GLY A 126 -21.19 2.68 4.37
C GLY A 126 -22.04 2.74 3.11
N GLU A 127 -21.63 3.55 2.14
CA GLU A 127 -22.23 3.65 0.81
C GLU A 127 -22.22 2.31 0.07
N TRP A 128 -21.14 1.55 0.18
CA TRP A 128 -21.03 0.16 -0.25
C TRP A 128 -22.09 -0.71 0.43
N SER A 129 -22.07 -0.80 1.76
CA SER A 129 -22.98 -1.63 2.55
C SER A 129 -24.45 -1.35 2.20
N MET A 130 -24.82 -0.07 2.13
CA MET A 130 -26.16 0.39 1.75
C MET A 130 -26.58 -0.07 0.36
N CYS A 131 -25.65 -0.14 -0.59
CA CYS A 131 -25.92 -0.48 -1.99
C CYS A 131 -25.58 -1.93 -2.38
N THR A 132 -24.95 -2.75 -1.53
CA THR A 132 -24.63 -4.17 -1.84
C THR A 132 -25.37 -5.16 -0.95
N ASN A 133 -25.66 -4.81 0.31
CA ASN A 133 -26.45 -5.65 1.21
C ASN A 133 -27.92 -5.69 0.77
N LYS A 134 -28.46 -6.89 0.50
CA LYS A 134 -29.85 -7.09 0.04
C LYS A 134 -30.90 -6.74 1.11
N ASP A 135 -30.51 -6.76 2.38
CA ASP A 135 -31.38 -6.47 3.51
C ASP A 135 -31.36 -4.97 3.88
N SER A 136 -30.57 -4.15 3.17
CA SER A 136 -30.56 -2.69 3.30
C SER A 136 -31.82 -2.07 2.68
N ASP A 137 -32.48 -1.17 3.42
CA ASP A 137 -33.59 -0.34 2.90
C ASP A 137 -33.18 0.47 1.65
N TYR A 138 -31.88 0.78 1.50
CA TYR A 138 -31.33 1.52 0.37
C TYR A 138 -31.04 0.64 -0.85
N PHE A 139 -31.04 -0.69 -0.72
CA PHE A 139 -30.62 -1.60 -1.78
C PHE A 139 -31.42 -1.41 -3.08
N ASN A 140 -32.73 -1.19 -2.95
CA ASN A 140 -33.65 -0.97 -4.08
C ASN A 140 -33.91 0.52 -4.39
N SER A 141 -33.14 1.44 -3.79
CA SER A 141 -33.20 2.87 -4.13
C SER A 141 -32.75 3.11 -5.58
N GLY A 142 -33.25 4.17 -6.21
CA GLY A 142 -32.83 4.56 -7.55
C GLY A 142 -31.33 4.82 -7.64
N PHE A 143 -30.72 5.42 -6.61
CA PHE A 143 -29.27 5.56 -6.52
C PHE A 143 -28.55 4.21 -6.56
N CYS A 144 -28.89 3.28 -5.66
CA CYS A 144 -28.17 2.01 -5.58
C CYS A 144 -28.42 1.09 -6.79
N SER A 145 -29.65 1.07 -7.34
CA SER A 145 -30.03 0.18 -8.44
C SER A 145 -29.77 0.73 -9.84
N GLU A 146 -30.00 2.03 -10.10
CA GLU A 146 -29.83 2.66 -11.41
C GLU A 146 -28.52 3.43 -11.58
N GLN A 147 -27.72 3.63 -10.51
CA GLN A 147 -26.44 4.32 -10.59
C GLN A 147 -25.28 3.46 -10.05
N TYR A 148 -25.32 3.06 -8.78
CA TYR A 148 -24.21 2.34 -8.14
C TYR A 148 -23.99 0.95 -8.75
N ARG A 149 -25.05 0.16 -8.89
CA ARG A 149 -25.02 -1.18 -9.52
C ARG A 149 -25.37 -1.18 -11.02
N ALA A 150 -25.30 -0.02 -11.68
CA ALA A 150 -25.71 0.13 -13.09
C ALA A 150 -24.84 -0.69 -14.05
N GLN A 151 -23.52 -0.64 -13.85
CA GLN A 151 -22.53 -1.44 -14.58
C GLN A 151 -21.25 -1.63 -13.74
N GLU A 152 -20.28 -2.34 -14.30
CA GLU A 152 -18.93 -2.40 -13.73
C GLU A 152 -18.25 -1.02 -13.73
N GLY A 153 -17.48 -0.74 -12.66
CA GLY A 153 -16.79 0.53 -12.48
C GLY A 153 -17.69 1.73 -12.18
N SER A 154 -19.02 1.57 -12.09
CA SER A 154 -19.91 2.67 -11.72
C SER A 154 -19.56 3.32 -10.37
N PRO A 155 -19.21 2.59 -9.29
CA PRO A 155 -18.84 3.22 -8.01
C PRO A 155 -17.58 4.09 -8.12
N LEU A 156 -16.54 3.63 -8.83
CA LEU A 156 -15.34 4.42 -9.13
C LEU A 156 -15.66 5.76 -9.81
N MET A 157 -16.61 5.77 -10.76
CA MET A 157 -17.04 7.01 -11.43
C MET A 157 -17.91 7.92 -10.56
N LEU A 158 -18.72 7.35 -9.67
CA LEU A 158 -19.57 8.11 -8.75
C LEU A 158 -18.74 8.77 -7.63
N PHE A 159 -17.70 8.08 -7.14
CA PHE A 159 -16.98 8.45 -5.92
C PHE A 159 -15.58 9.03 -6.17
N GLY A 160 -14.91 8.71 -7.28
CA GLY A 160 -13.67 9.38 -7.70
C GLY A 160 -13.76 10.92 -7.69
N PRO A 161 -14.84 11.55 -8.20
CA PRO A 161 -15.05 13.00 -8.10
C PRO A 161 -15.20 13.55 -6.68
N ILE A 162 -15.45 12.71 -5.66
CA ILE A 162 -15.51 13.12 -4.25
C ILE A 162 -14.09 13.21 -3.68
N ILE A 163 -13.31 12.13 -3.80
CA ILE A 163 -11.92 12.06 -3.30
C ILE A 163 -10.94 12.96 -4.08
N ALA A 164 -11.32 13.40 -5.28
CA ALA A 164 -10.56 14.39 -6.05
C ALA A 164 -10.71 15.85 -5.55
N GLN A 165 -11.64 16.12 -4.63
CA GLN A 165 -11.87 17.46 -4.06
C GLN A 165 -10.92 17.75 -2.90
N LYS A 166 -10.48 19.01 -2.77
CA LYS A 166 -9.65 19.47 -1.62
C LYS A 166 -10.41 19.52 -0.29
N ILE A 167 -11.74 19.64 -0.36
CA ILE A 167 -12.65 19.61 0.78
C ILE A 167 -13.76 18.61 0.41
N PRO A 168 -13.47 17.30 0.47
CA PRO A 168 -14.41 16.25 0.07
C PRO A 168 -15.69 16.27 0.91
N LYS A 169 -16.79 15.84 0.30
CA LYS A 169 -18.09 15.63 0.96
C LYS A 169 -18.76 14.37 0.43
N ARG A 170 -19.38 13.60 1.32
CA ARG A 170 -20.17 12.41 0.94
C ARG A 170 -21.36 12.79 0.06
N ASN A 171 -21.88 11.82 -0.68
CA ASN A 171 -23.03 12.03 -1.55
C ASN A 171 -24.29 12.34 -0.70
N VAL A 172 -24.91 13.50 -0.92
CA VAL A 172 -26.06 13.96 -0.11
C VAL A 172 -27.34 13.14 -0.36
N GLU A 173 -27.54 12.60 -1.57
CA GLU A 173 -28.71 11.76 -1.90
C GLU A 173 -28.73 10.47 -1.07
N LEU A 174 -27.56 9.85 -0.88
CA LEU A 174 -27.42 8.61 -0.12
C LEU A 174 -27.17 8.86 1.38
N CYS A 175 -26.28 9.80 1.72
CA CYS A 175 -25.76 9.97 3.08
C CYS A 175 -26.42 11.08 3.91
N GLY A 176 -27.30 11.89 3.28
CA GLY A 176 -27.86 13.10 3.87
C GLY A 176 -26.84 14.24 4.01
N GLU A 177 -27.32 15.43 4.37
CA GLU A 177 -26.53 16.67 4.47
C GLU A 177 -25.34 16.58 5.45
N SER A 178 -25.48 15.81 6.55
CA SER A 178 -24.40 15.63 7.51
C SER A 178 -23.42 14.52 7.13
N GLY A 179 -23.83 13.56 6.29
CA GLY A 179 -23.10 12.33 6.00
C GLY A 179 -23.21 11.21 7.07
N ASP A 180 -23.96 11.44 8.16
CA ASP A 180 -24.01 10.49 9.29
C ASP A 180 -24.67 9.15 8.96
N VAL A 181 -25.60 9.12 8.00
CA VAL A 181 -26.23 7.87 7.56
C VAL A 181 -25.17 6.90 7.08
N CYS A 182 -24.30 7.34 6.17
CA CYS A 182 -23.20 6.51 5.66
C CYS A 182 -22.12 6.23 6.70
N ARG A 183 -21.81 7.18 7.63
CA ARG A 183 -20.89 6.89 8.75
C ARG A 183 -21.41 5.76 9.65
N ASN A 184 -22.71 5.75 9.97
CA ASN A 184 -23.30 4.67 10.77
C ASN A 184 -23.31 3.33 10.01
N GLN A 185 -23.59 3.35 8.70
CA GLN A 185 -23.58 2.15 7.86
C GLN A 185 -22.17 1.60 7.59
N ALA A 186 -21.12 2.39 7.80
CA ALA A 186 -19.72 1.96 7.71
C ALA A 186 -19.23 1.16 8.93
N ILE A 187 -19.96 1.17 10.06
CA ILE A 187 -19.55 0.48 11.29
C ILE A 187 -19.49 -1.04 11.07
N THR A 188 -20.54 -1.63 10.49
CA THR A 188 -20.62 -3.09 10.25
C THR A 188 -19.51 -3.62 9.34
N PRO A 189 -19.30 -3.10 8.10
CA PRO A 189 -18.20 -3.59 7.25
C PRO A 189 -16.82 -3.40 7.88
N TRP A 190 -16.60 -2.31 8.63
CA TRP A 190 -15.34 -2.12 9.35
C TRP A 190 -15.14 -3.17 10.47
N GLN A 191 -16.21 -3.54 11.19
CA GLN A 191 -16.19 -4.63 12.16
C GLN A 191 -15.98 -6.01 11.50
N GLU A 192 -16.51 -6.22 10.30
CA GLU A 192 -16.30 -7.45 9.52
C GLU A 192 -14.85 -7.58 9.04
N MET A 193 -14.23 -6.49 8.56
CA MET A 193 -12.79 -6.45 8.23
C MET A 193 -11.92 -6.77 9.46
N GLN A 194 -12.21 -6.13 10.61
CA GLN A 194 -11.55 -6.44 11.88
C GLN A 194 -11.71 -7.92 12.27
N ALA A 195 -12.92 -8.45 12.17
CA ALA A 195 -13.23 -9.84 12.52
C ALA A 195 -12.48 -10.83 11.63
N ALA A 196 -12.42 -10.60 10.31
CA ALA A 196 -11.67 -11.43 9.38
C ALA A 196 -10.16 -11.46 9.72
N ALA A 197 -9.55 -10.29 9.92
CA ALA A 197 -8.13 -10.19 10.29
C ALA A 197 -7.83 -10.85 11.65
N ASN A 198 -8.69 -10.61 12.66
CA ASN A 198 -8.51 -11.21 13.99
C ASN A 198 -8.76 -12.74 14.01
N LYS A 199 -9.68 -13.24 13.18
CA LYS A 199 -9.94 -14.68 12.99
C LYS A 199 -8.79 -15.40 12.31
N ALA A 200 -8.17 -14.78 11.30
CA ALA A 200 -7.08 -15.38 10.54
C ALA A 200 -5.73 -15.33 11.26
N ASN A 201 -5.52 -14.33 12.11
CA ASN A 201 -4.26 -14.13 12.82
C ASN A 201 -3.93 -15.28 13.79
N THR A 202 -3.02 -16.15 13.38
CA THR A 202 -2.49 -17.28 14.15
C THR A 202 -1.01 -17.01 14.44
N PRO A 203 -0.66 -16.43 15.61
CA PRO A 203 0.71 -16.01 15.88
C PRO A 203 1.72 -17.17 15.74
N CYS A 204 2.95 -16.82 15.38
CA CYS A 204 4.02 -17.70 14.94
C CYS A 204 3.78 -18.37 13.57
N GLU A 205 2.54 -18.59 13.12
CA GLU A 205 2.21 -19.25 11.85
C GLU A 205 1.85 -18.26 10.72
N PHE A 206 0.83 -17.43 10.93
CA PHE A 206 0.34 -16.42 9.97
C PHE A 206 -0.17 -15.17 10.69
N THR A 207 0.45 -14.02 10.40
CA THR A 207 0.05 -12.72 10.99
C THR A 207 -0.91 -11.98 10.07
N SER A 208 -2.12 -11.66 10.54
CA SER A 208 -3.06 -10.83 9.78
C SER A 208 -3.31 -9.53 10.52
N PHE A 209 -3.05 -8.38 9.88
CA PHE A 209 -3.22 -7.05 10.46
C PHE A 209 -4.62 -6.48 10.16
N VAL A 210 -5.12 -5.69 11.09
CA VAL A 210 -6.26 -4.80 10.83
C VAL A 210 -5.73 -3.56 10.12
N GLY A 211 -6.33 -3.19 8.98
CA GLY A 211 -5.95 -2.00 8.22
C GLY A 211 -7.04 -1.54 7.25
N TYR A 212 -6.80 -0.40 6.61
CA TYR A 212 -7.67 0.19 5.59
C TYR A 212 -6.86 1.14 4.69
N GLU A 213 -7.30 1.36 3.45
CA GLU A 213 -6.72 2.42 2.60
C GLU A 213 -7.38 3.77 2.89
N TYR A 214 -6.57 4.80 3.08
CA TYR A 214 -6.95 6.22 3.08
C TYR A 214 -6.68 6.77 1.69
N THR A 215 -7.73 7.18 0.97
CA THR A 215 -7.61 7.54 -0.45
C THR A 215 -8.05 8.97 -0.74
N GLY A 216 -7.06 9.82 -0.97
CA GLY A 216 -7.23 11.15 -1.55
C GLY A 216 -6.62 11.21 -2.95
N THR A 217 -7.33 11.81 -3.90
CA THR A 217 -6.82 12.07 -5.27
C THR A 217 -6.87 13.57 -5.66
N PRO A 218 -6.52 14.52 -4.78
CA PRO A 218 -6.75 15.95 -5.00
C PRO A 218 -6.12 16.48 -6.30
N GLY A 219 -6.96 16.84 -7.28
CA GLY A 219 -6.50 17.25 -8.62
C GLY A 219 -6.16 16.08 -9.56
N ASN A 220 -6.71 14.90 -9.31
CA ASN A 220 -6.37 13.63 -9.98
C ASN A 220 -4.88 13.26 -9.79
N SER A 221 -4.36 13.48 -8.59
CA SER A 221 -2.98 13.20 -8.18
C SER A 221 -3.00 12.32 -6.94
N SER A 222 -2.24 11.23 -6.92
CA SER A 222 -2.22 10.30 -5.78
C SER A 222 -1.84 11.03 -4.48
N TYR A 223 -2.59 10.75 -3.43
CA TYR A 223 -2.28 11.13 -2.06
C TYR A 223 -2.68 10.00 -1.07
N HIS A 224 -2.63 8.75 -1.56
CA HIS A 224 -3.10 7.55 -0.88
C HIS A 224 -2.15 7.06 0.22
N ARG A 225 -2.68 6.37 1.24
CA ARG A 225 -1.94 5.70 2.32
C ARG A 225 -2.65 4.45 2.81
N ASN A 226 -1.93 3.36 3.06
CA ASN A 226 -2.45 2.25 3.85
C ASN A 226 -2.26 2.54 5.34
N VAL A 227 -3.32 2.47 6.13
CA VAL A 227 -3.28 2.61 7.59
C VAL A 227 -3.26 1.22 8.20
N ILE A 228 -2.20 0.87 8.93
CA ILE A 228 -1.99 -0.44 9.53
C ILE A 228 -1.98 -0.28 11.06
N PHE A 229 -2.81 -1.05 11.76
CA PHE A 229 -2.85 -1.08 13.22
C PHE A 229 -1.99 -2.19 13.77
N ARG A 230 -1.32 -1.93 14.91
CA ARG A 230 -0.45 -2.89 15.61
C ARG A 230 -1.20 -4.15 16.04
N ASN A 231 -2.42 -4.03 16.53
CA ASN A 231 -3.20 -5.15 17.07
C ASN A 231 -4.72 -4.96 16.87
N SER A 232 -5.53 -5.69 17.62
CA SER A 232 -7.00 -5.67 17.53
C SER A 232 -7.66 -4.46 18.20
N SER A 233 -6.92 -3.67 18.98
CA SER A 233 -7.39 -2.41 19.54
C SER A 233 -7.30 -1.33 18.45
N VAL A 234 -8.45 -0.97 17.87
CA VAL A 234 -8.56 -0.03 16.76
C VAL A 234 -9.76 0.91 16.96
N PRO A 235 -9.81 2.07 16.28
CA PRO A 235 -10.95 2.98 16.35
C PRO A 235 -12.25 2.36 15.82
N ASN A 236 -13.40 2.80 16.35
CA ASN A 236 -14.73 2.33 15.94
C ASN A 236 -15.10 2.59 14.47
N LEU A 237 -14.39 3.50 13.79
CA LEU A 237 -14.52 3.80 12.36
C LEU A 237 -13.15 4.21 11.80
N PRO A 238 -12.85 3.93 10.52
CA PRO A 238 -11.68 4.47 9.83
C PRO A 238 -11.70 6.01 9.80
N VAL A 239 -10.52 6.63 9.94
CA VAL A 239 -10.34 8.05 9.62
C VAL A 239 -10.01 8.16 8.14
N SER A 240 -11.01 8.56 7.34
CA SER A 240 -10.90 8.63 5.87
C SER A 240 -10.40 9.99 5.37
N TYR A 241 -10.02 10.09 4.09
CA TYR A 241 -9.73 11.35 3.39
C TYR A 241 -10.90 12.33 3.47
N ILE A 242 -12.14 11.82 3.52
CA ILE A 242 -13.35 12.63 3.65
C ILE A 242 -13.38 13.34 5.02
N ASP A 243 -12.89 12.68 6.06
CA ASP A 243 -12.86 13.22 7.42
C ASP A 243 -11.59 14.05 7.68
N ALA A 244 -10.48 13.75 7.00
CA ALA A 244 -9.18 14.36 7.24
C ALA A 244 -8.38 14.53 5.92
N PRO A 245 -8.62 15.56 5.09
CA PRO A 245 -8.09 15.65 3.72
C PRO A 245 -6.58 16.01 3.59
N LEU A 246 -5.79 15.79 4.64
CA LEU A 246 -4.35 16.04 4.74
C LEU A 246 -3.69 14.96 5.62
N ASP A 247 -2.47 14.56 5.29
CA ASP A 247 -1.65 13.63 6.08
C ASP A 247 -1.52 14.02 7.56
N SER A 248 -1.19 15.29 7.82
CA SER A 248 -1.11 15.87 9.16
C SER A 248 -2.43 15.87 9.91
N MET A 249 -3.57 15.97 9.20
CA MET A 249 -4.90 15.84 9.80
C MET A 249 -5.26 14.38 10.08
N LEU A 250 -4.90 13.46 9.16
CA LEU A 250 -5.09 12.02 9.32
C LEU A 250 -4.38 11.53 10.58
N TRP A 251 -3.08 11.81 10.71
CA TRP A 251 -2.32 11.38 11.89
C TRP A 251 -2.81 12.05 13.17
N SER A 252 -3.17 13.35 13.14
CA SER A 252 -3.68 14.04 14.33
C SER A 252 -5.01 13.44 14.80
N LYS A 253 -5.95 13.15 13.88
CA LYS A 253 -7.21 12.50 14.22
C LYS A 253 -7.01 11.05 14.68
N LEU A 254 -6.10 10.30 14.05
CA LEU A 254 -5.78 8.96 14.51
C LEU A 254 -5.14 8.97 15.90
N ASP A 255 -4.24 9.91 16.22
CA ASP A 255 -3.72 10.11 17.58
C ASP A 255 -4.83 10.52 18.59
N GLU A 256 -5.93 11.16 18.16
CA GLU A 256 -7.10 11.46 19.00
C GLU A 256 -8.00 10.23 19.27
N VAL A 257 -8.13 9.27 18.32
CA VAL A 257 -9.04 8.12 18.44
C VAL A 257 -8.34 6.77 18.71
N CYS A 258 -7.02 6.70 18.57
CA CYS A 258 -6.20 5.51 18.78
C CYS A 258 -5.28 5.73 19.99
N ASP A 259 -5.82 5.53 21.18
CA ASP A 259 -5.09 5.75 22.42
C ASP A 259 -4.17 4.55 22.75
N THR A 260 -2.87 4.84 22.78
CA THR A 260 -1.81 3.92 23.23
C THR A 260 -2.01 3.37 24.65
N SER A 261 -2.74 4.07 25.53
CA SER A 261 -3.08 3.55 26.87
C SER A 261 -4.06 2.38 26.83
N ASN A 262 -4.81 2.25 25.72
CA ASN A 262 -5.69 1.13 25.41
C ASN A 262 -5.04 0.17 24.39
N ASN A 263 -3.70 0.15 24.31
CA ASN A 263 -2.89 -0.62 23.37
C ASN A 263 -3.13 -0.32 21.87
N CYS A 264 -3.86 0.74 21.51
CA CYS A 264 -4.02 1.13 20.11
C CYS A 264 -2.76 1.84 19.60
N ASP A 265 -2.16 1.32 18.53
CA ASP A 265 -1.01 1.93 17.86
C ASP A 265 -1.11 1.70 16.35
N PHE A 266 -0.57 2.62 15.54
CA PHE A 266 -0.74 2.62 14.10
C PHE A 266 0.45 3.24 13.35
N LEU A 267 0.60 2.83 12.09
CA LEU A 267 1.43 3.48 11.09
C LEU A 267 0.65 3.67 9.79
N THR A 268 1.16 4.52 8.92
CA THR A 268 0.65 4.81 7.59
C THR A 268 1.74 4.58 6.55
N ILE A 269 1.41 3.98 5.42
CA ILE A 269 2.33 3.66 4.33
C ILE A 269 1.85 4.41 3.07
N PRO A 270 2.55 5.46 2.59
CA PRO A 270 2.22 6.12 1.35
C PRO A 270 2.63 5.22 0.18
N HIS A 271 1.86 5.28 -0.90
CA HIS A 271 2.01 4.41 -2.05
C HIS A 271 1.46 5.10 -3.31
N ASN A 272 1.63 4.51 -4.50
CA ASN A 272 1.31 5.18 -5.78
C ASN A 272 1.99 6.57 -5.89
N THR A 273 3.20 6.73 -5.34
CA THR A 273 3.89 8.03 -5.25
C THR A 273 4.35 8.50 -6.63
N ASN A 274 4.67 7.54 -7.52
CA ASN A 274 4.87 7.73 -8.96
C ASN A 274 3.70 8.39 -9.69
N LEU A 275 2.52 8.55 -9.06
CA LEU A 275 1.33 9.22 -9.59
C LEU A 275 0.94 10.49 -8.78
N SER A 276 1.81 11.01 -7.91
CA SER A 276 1.48 12.11 -6.97
C SER A 276 1.64 13.54 -7.53
N ASN A 277 2.48 13.75 -8.56
CA ASN A 277 2.87 15.09 -9.04
C ASN A 277 3.37 16.02 -7.92
N GLY A 278 4.22 15.51 -7.02
CA GLY A 278 4.70 16.22 -5.83
C GLY A 278 3.64 16.41 -4.74
N SER A 279 2.48 15.74 -4.82
CA SER A 279 1.46 15.86 -3.78
C SER A 279 1.86 15.20 -2.46
N MET A 280 2.77 14.23 -2.49
CA MET A 280 3.36 13.59 -1.31
C MET A 280 4.63 14.26 -0.77
N ALA A 281 5.01 15.40 -1.37
CA ALA A 281 6.07 16.26 -0.84
C ALA A 281 5.78 16.67 0.63
N PRO A 282 6.82 16.84 1.47
CA PRO A 282 6.65 17.29 2.84
C PRO A 282 6.06 18.70 2.89
N TYR A 283 5.35 19.01 3.99
CA TYR A 283 4.78 20.33 4.31
C TYR A 283 3.61 20.81 3.44
N ARG A 284 2.83 19.90 2.85
CA ARG A 284 1.60 20.24 2.11
C ARG A 284 0.63 21.04 2.98
N GLN A 285 0.41 22.32 2.64
CA GLN A 285 -0.52 23.24 3.33
C GLN A 285 -0.18 23.48 4.82
N ILE A 286 1.11 23.39 5.19
CA ILE A 286 1.62 23.69 6.53
C ILE A 286 2.26 25.08 6.54
N PRO A 287 2.18 25.87 7.63
CA PRO A 287 2.87 27.16 7.72
C PRO A 287 4.38 27.05 7.40
N GLU A 288 4.91 27.98 6.61
CA GLU A 288 6.35 28.06 6.26
C GLU A 288 7.21 28.56 7.45
N THR A 289 7.06 27.95 8.62
CA THR A 289 7.87 28.23 9.83
C THR A 289 8.65 26.99 10.24
N THR A 290 9.89 27.17 10.69
CA THR A 290 10.75 26.07 11.17
C THR A 290 10.07 25.27 12.29
N GLU A 291 9.32 25.91 13.18
CA GLU A 291 8.59 25.22 14.25
C GLU A 291 7.47 24.30 13.71
N ALA A 292 6.65 24.77 12.76
CA ALA A 292 5.59 23.95 12.18
C ALA A 292 6.16 22.79 11.36
N GLN A 293 7.25 23.04 10.62
CA GLN A 293 7.95 22.04 9.82
C GLN A 293 8.64 20.98 10.70
N LEU A 294 9.25 21.38 11.83
CA LEU A 294 9.79 20.45 12.83
C LEU A 294 8.71 19.54 13.42
N LYS A 295 7.56 20.12 13.83
CA LYS A 295 6.44 19.33 14.37
C LYS A 295 5.89 18.35 13.34
N TYR A 296 5.74 18.76 12.08
CA TYR A 296 5.34 17.86 10.99
C TYR A 296 6.37 16.75 10.77
N ALA A 297 7.67 17.08 10.70
CA ALA A 297 8.73 16.09 10.48
C ALA A 297 8.78 15.05 11.61
N GLN A 298 8.63 15.48 12.87
CA GLN A 298 8.54 14.59 14.03
C GLN A 298 7.30 13.69 13.96
N HIS A 299 6.15 14.24 13.58
CA HIS A 299 4.92 13.44 13.46
C HIS A 299 5.00 12.43 12.31
N ARG A 300 5.50 12.86 11.14
CA ARG A 300 5.71 12.00 9.96
C ARG A 300 6.68 10.87 10.28
N LEU A 301 7.81 11.13 10.94
CA LEU A 301 8.75 10.06 11.33
C LEU A 301 8.16 9.05 12.32
N LYS A 302 7.21 9.46 13.17
CA LYS A 302 6.49 8.56 14.09
C LYS A 302 5.45 7.70 13.37
N ARG A 303 4.71 8.28 12.42
CA ARG A 303 3.52 7.64 11.83
C ARG A 303 3.68 7.16 10.40
N GLU A 304 4.66 7.63 9.65
CA GLU A 304 4.93 7.26 8.25
C GLU A 304 6.40 6.83 8.07
N PRO A 305 6.84 5.70 8.66
CA PRO A 305 8.24 5.29 8.65
C PRO A 305 8.66 4.55 7.36
N ILE A 306 7.72 4.03 6.58
CA ILE A 306 7.97 3.18 5.42
C ILE A 306 7.10 3.60 4.23
N ILE A 307 7.50 3.22 3.01
CA ILE A 307 6.87 3.58 1.73
C ILE A 307 6.82 2.38 0.80
N GLU A 308 5.69 2.23 0.11
CA GLU A 308 5.48 1.22 -0.92
C GLU A 308 5.97 1.76 -2.27
N ILE A 309 6.96 1.08 -2.86
CA ILE A 309 7.61 1.54 -4.10
C ILE A 309 7.29 0.72 -5.34
N PHE A 310 6.49 -0.34 -5.21
CA PHE A 310 6.15 -1.21 -6.34
C PHE A 310 4.83 -1.91 -6.07
N GLN A 311 3.89 -1.78 -7.00
CA GLN A 311 2.59 -2.46 -7.01
C GLN A 311 2.01 -2.47 -8.45
N HIS A 312 0.78 -2.92 -8.67
CA HIS A 312 0.26 -3.16 -10.03
C HIS A 312 0.19 -1.90 -10.93
N LYS A 313 0.14 -0.69 -10.32
CA LYS A 313 0.16 0.63 -10.99
C LYS A 313 1.62 1.17 -11.13
N GLY A 314 2.61 0.29 -11.03
CA GLY A 314 3.99 0.51 -11.46
C GLY A 314 5.02 0.76 -10.37
N GLY A 315 6.26 1.03 -10.81
CA GLY A 315 7.38 1.37 -9.94
C GLY A 315 7.39 2.84 -9.50
N SER A 316 7.77 3.08 -8.24
CA SER A 316 8.06 4.38 -7.61
C SER A 316 9.49 4.45 -7.02
N GLU A 317 10.39 3.52 -7.39
CA GLU A 317 11.76 3.50 -6.88
C GLU A 317 12.58 4.71 -7.35
N CYS A 318 12.64 4.92 -8.65
CA CYS A 318 13.36 6.01 -9.30
C CYS A 318 12.78 6.33 -10.68
N VAL A 319 13.20 7.49 -11.20
CA VAL A 319 12.97 7.94 -12.57
C VAL A 319 14.29 8.54 -13.10
N ASN A 320 14.59 8.35 -14.39
CA ASN A 320 15.73 9.02 -15.04
C ASN A 320 15.41 10.48 -15.42
N ASP A 321 16.41 11.22 -15.90
CA ASP A 321 16.28 12.52 -16.57
C ASP A 321 15.70 13.70 -15.75
N LEU A 322 15.66 13.60 -14.41
CA LEU A 322 15.34 14.75 -13.53
C LEU A 322 16.47 15.79 -13.55
N SER A 323 16.19 17.00 -14.00
CA SER A 323 17.12 18.14 -14.06
C SER A 323 17.74 18.53 -12.72
N THR A 324 17.07 18.19 -11.61
CA THR A 324 17.51 18.47 -10.24
C THR A 324 18.39 17.40 -9.62
N ILE A 325 18.62 16.26 -10.31
CA ILE A 325 19.34 15.09 -9.78
C ILE A 325 20.52 14.72 -10.69
N PHE A 326 21.74 14.89 -10.20
CA PHE A 326 22.96 14.63 -10.94
C PHE A 326 23.44 13.18 -10.77
N GLY A 327 23.27 12.37 -11.81
CA GLY A 327 23.72 10.98 -11.84
C GLY A 327 23.91 10.49 -13.28
N ALA A 328 24.51 9.31 -13.44
CA ALA A 328 24.42 8.57 -14.69
C ALA A 328 23.05 7.88 -14.76
N PRO A 329 22.40 7.80 -15.94
CA PRO A 329 21.16 7.05 -16.10
C PRO A 329 21.31 5.59 -15.64
N ASP A 330 20.28 5.08 -14.98
CA ASP A 330 20.22 3.71 -14.46
C ASP A 330 19.29 2.87 -15.34
N GLU A 331 19.84 1.80 -15.91
CA GLU A 331 19.17 0.89 -16.84
C GLU A 331 18.07 0.02 -16.19
N LEU A 332 18.11 -0.11 -14.86
CA LEU A 332 17.07 -0.79 -14.07
C LEU A 332 16.11 0.21 -13.39
N CYS A 333 16.26 1.50 -13.72
CA CYS A 333 15.28 2.51 -13.40
C CYS A 333 14.14 2.50 -14.43
N ASP A 334 13.01 3.14 -14.12
CA ASP A 334 11.82 3.18 -14.97
C ASP A 334 11.24 1.79 -15.38
N ILE A 335 11.57 0.72 -14.66
CA ILE A 335 10.94 -0.61 -14.79
C ILE A 335 9.49 -0.50 -14.32
N GLU A 336 8.56 -0.99 -15.14
CA GLU A 336 7.10 -0.85 -14.95
C GLU A 336 6.64 0.61 -14.65
N ALA A 337 7.37 1.63 -15.11
CA ALA A 337 6.98 3.02 -14.89
C ALA A 337 5.90 3.49 -15.88
N ILE A 338 4.72 3.87 -15.35
CA ILE A 338 3.59 4.45 -16.10
C ILE A 338 3.96 5.79 -16.74
N ARG A 339 4.75 6.63 -16.05
CA ARG A 339 5.13 7.98 -16.47
C ARG A 339 6.65 8.04 -16.64
N LYS A 340 7.12 8.58 -17.77
CA LYS A 340 8.56 8.81 -18.07
C LYS A 340 8.72 10.20 -18.68
N ILE A 341 9.73 10.95 -18.26
CA ILE A 341 9.98 12.31 -18.77
C ILE A 341 10.12 12.27 -20.30
N GLY A 342 9.49 13.21 -21.00
CA GLY A 342 9.45 13.28 -22.46
C GLY A 342 8.51 12.28 -23.16
N ARG A 343 7.94 11.28 -22.47
CA ARG A 343 6.93 10.37 -23.04
C ARG A 343 5.53 10.99 -22.86
N PRO A 344 4.81 11.36 -23.94
CA PRO A 344 3.47 11.93 -23.82
C PRO A 344 2.40 10.87 -23.54
N ARG A 345 1.40 11.25 -22.74
CA ARG A 345 0.14 10.51 -22.53
C ARG A 345 -0.92 11.00 -23.51
N VAL A 346 -1.70 10.08 -24.08
CA VAL A 346 -2.92 10.40 -24.83
C VAL A 346 -4.13 10.07 -23.95
N LEU A 347 -4.95 11.06 -23.62
CA LEU A 347 -6.20 10.90 -22.89
C LEU A 347 -7.39 11.06 -23.83
N LYS A 348 -8.29 10.08 -23.86
CA LYS A 348 -9.60 10.20 -24.52
C LYS A 348 -10.58 10.99 -23.65
N ALA A 349 -11.50 11.70 -24.30
CA ALA A 349 -12.68 12.21 -23.62
C ALA A 349 -13.58 11.05 -23.16
N LEU A 350 -14.19 11.16 -21.98
CA LEU A 350 -15.18 10.22 -21.44
C LEU A 350 -16.44 10.99 -21.04
N THR A 351 -17.61 10.37 -21.22
CA THR A 351 -18.90 10.91 -20.75
C THR A 351 -19.57 9.91 -19.82
N LEU A 352 -20.09 10.38 -18.67
CA LEU A 352 -20.83 9.59 -17.70
C LEU A 352 -22.32 9.98 -17.74
N ASN A 353 -23.21 9.01 -17.91
CA ASN A 353 -24.66 9.18 -17.90
C ASN A 353 -25.30 8.08 -17.04
N ARG A 354 -25.86 8.43 -15.87
CA ARG A 354 -26.51 7.47 -14.93
C ARG A 354 -25.67 6.20 -14.67
N GLY A 355 -24.44 6.38 -14.20
CA GLY A 355 -23.51 5.26 -13.94
C GLY A 355 -22.92 4.58 -15.19
N VAL A 356 -23.47 4.82 -16.38
CA VAL A 356 -22.99 4.26 -17.67
C VAL A 356 -21.98 5.20 -18.32
N ILE A 357 -20.91 4.63 -18.87
CA ILE A 357 -19.77 5.37 -19.41
C ILE A 357 -19.66 5.15 -20.91
N THR A 358 -19.44 6.23 -21.66
CA THR A 358 -19.27 6.21 -23.12
C THR A 358 -18.04 7.01 -23.53
N GLU A 359 -17.25 6.51 -24.49
CA GLU A 359 -16.19 7.31 -25.11
C GLU A 359 -16.77 8.62 -25.69
N GLY A 360 -16.17 9.74 -25.32
CA GLY A 360 -16.49 11.06 -25.86
C GLY A 360 -15.71 11.34 -27.15
N VAL A 361 -15.97 12.49 -27.76
CA VAL A 361 -15.27 12.92 -28.98
C VAL A 361 -14.04 13.74 -28.61
N GLY A 362 -12.85 13.23 -28.94
CA GLY A 362 -11.58 13.96 -28.86
C GLY A 362 -10.51 13.27 -28.02
N GLU A 363 -9.26 13.58 -28.34
CA GLU A 363 -8.07 13.13 -27.62
C GLU A 363 -7.22 14.33 -27.21
N THR A 364 -6.62 14.28 -26.02
CA THR A 364 -5.68 15.28 -25.51
C THR A 364 -4.32 14.63 -25.31
N VAL A 365 -3.30 15.15 -25.99
CA VAL A 365 -1.90 14.75 -25.78
C VAL A 365 -1.30 15.62 -24.69
N ILE A 366 -0.73 15.00 -23.66
CA ILE A 366 -0.11 15.68 -22.50
C ILE A 366 1.34 15.18 -22.41
N PRO A 367 2.36 16.02 -22.59
CA PRO A 367 3.75 15.62 -22.34
C PRO A 367 3.94 15.35 -20.84
N THR A 368 4.80 14.38 -20.52
CA THR A 368 5.28 14.19 -19.15
C THR A 368 6.54 15.04 -18.97
N GLU A 369 6.48 16.03 -18.08
CA GLU A 369 7.54 17.01 -17.84
C GLU A 369 7.90 17.03 -16.34
N GLU A 370 8.94 17.76 -15.93
CA GLU A 370 9.20 18.00 -14.50
C GLU A 370 8.17 18.97 -13.91
N CYS A 371 7.84 18.81 -12.63
CA CYS A 371 6.92 19.73 -11.94
C CYS A 371 7.59 21.08 -11.65
N GLU A 372 6.82 22.16 -11.85
CA GLU A 372 7.24 23.51 -11.45
C GLU A 372 7.47 23.57 -9.92
N PRO A 373 8.61 24.11 -9.45
CA PRO A 373 8.95 24.10 -8.02
C PRO A 373 7.86 24.68 -7.12
N LYS A 374 7.48 23.93 -6.07
CA LYS A 374 6.39 24.23 -5.12
C LYS A 374 4.97 24.26 -5.71
N VAL A 375 4.75 23.85 -6.96
CA VAL A 375 3.41 23.77 -7.58
C VAL A 375 3.05 22.30 -7.81
N PRO A 376 2.22 21.67 -6.93
CA PRO A 376 1.77 20.30 -7.15
C PRO A 376 1.02 20.20 -8.49
N GLY A 377 1.40 19.22 -9.30
CA GLY A 377 0.74 18.97 -10.58
C GLY A 377 -0.61 18.28 -10.44
N SER A 378 -1.14 17.86 -11.58
CA SER A 378 -2.47 17.25 -11.71
C SER A 378 -2.45 16.09 -12.71
N ARG A 379 -3.47 15.23 -12.68
CA ARG A 379 -3.67 14.12 -13.64
C ARG A 379 -2.63 12.98 -13.52
N GLY A 380 -1.96 12.85 -12.38
CA GLY A 380 -1.01 11.76 -12.10
C GLY A 380 -1.68 10.39 -12.16
N VAL A 381 -2.84 10.23 -11.52
CA VAL A 381 -3.62 8.97 -11.60
C VAL A 381 -4.21 8.69 -12.99
N LEU A 382 -4.07 9.65 -13.92
CA LEU A 382 -4.39 9.49 -15.33
C LEU A 382 -3.14 9.19 -16.17
N GLY A 383 -2.01 8.86 -15.54
CA GLY A 383 -0.75 8.53 -16.21
C GLY A 383 -0.16 9.72 -16.96
N ALA A 384 -0.51 10.93 -16.54
CA ALA A 384 -0.16 12.20 -17.16
C ALA A 384 0.37 13.19 -16.11
N GLY A 385 0.50 14.46 -16.50
CA GLY A 385 0.94 15.52 -15.62
C GLY A 385 2.46 15.65 -15.59
N CYS A 386 3.00 15.98 -14.43
CA CYS A 386 4.42 16.22 -14.22
C CYS A 386 5.01 15.29 -13.17
N ILE A 387 6.32 15.12 -13.19
CA ILE A 387 7.06 14.33 -12.20
C ILE A 387 7.82 15.30 -11.28
N ASP A 388 7.58 15.18 -9.98
CA ASP A 388 8.33 15.91 -8.95
C ASP A 388 9.43 15.00 -8.37
N ALA A 389 10.51 15.59 -7.85
CA ALA A 389 11.57 14.83 -7.18
C ALA A 389 11.06 13.99 -5.99
N THR A 390 9.90 14.31 -5.41
CA THR A 390 9.25 13.53 -4.34
C THR A 390 8.29 12.44 -4.81
N ASP A 391 8.02 12.31 -6.13
CA ASP A 391 7.20 11.22 -6.68
C ASP A 391 7.93 9.87 -6.62
N PHE A 392 9.25 9.85 -6.60
CA PHE A 392 10.07 8.63 -6.59
C PHE A 392 11.01 8.59 -5.38
N LEU A 393 11.18 7.41 -4.78
CA LEU A 393 11.94 7.22 -3.55
C LEU A 393 13.37 7.78 -3.65
N ARG A 394 14.13 7.38 -4.67
CA ARG A 394 15.55 7.70 -4.80
C ARG A 394 15.80 9.21 -4.76
N SER A 395 14.96 10.00 -5.41
CA SER A 395 15.03 11.45 -5.39
C SER A 395 14.39 12.06 -4.12
N SER A 396 13.32 11.46 -3.58
CA SER A 396 12.68 11.95 -2.35
C SER A 396 13.59 11.84 -1.12
N LEU A 397 14.41 10.79 -1.03
CA LEU A 397 15.44 10.65 0.00
C LEU A 397 16.48 11.80 -0.05
N LEU A 398 16.83 12.30 -1.24
CA LEU A 398 17.74 13.46 -1.41
C LEU A 398 17.10 14.76 -0.92
N VAL A 399 15.81 14.96 -1.20
CA VAL A 399 15.01 16.05 -0.62
C VAL A 399 15.02 15.96 0.92
N GLY A 400 14.86 14.76 1.46
CA GLY A 400 14.95 14.49 2.90
C GLY A 400 16.29 14.91 3.53
N LEU A 401 17.42 14.61 2.88
CA LEU A 401 18.75 15.04 3.34
C LEU A 401 18.90 16.58 3.32
N LYS A 402 18.34 17.27 2.31
CA LYS A 402 18.36 18.75 2.25
C LYS A 402 17.56 19.36 3.40
N GLU A 403 16.42 18.76 3.72
CA GLU A 403 15.61 19.15 4.86
C GLU A 403 16.30 18.88 6.20
N GLU A 404 17.05 17.79 6.34
CA GLU A 404 17.88 17.54 7.52
C GLU A 404 18.91 18.64 7.75
N ARG A 405 19.58 19.12 6.69
CA ARG A 405 20.49 20.27 6.80
C ARG A 405 19.78 21.58 7.11
N ARG A 406 18.53 21.76 6.67
CA ARG A 406 17.76 23.01 6.82
C ARG A 406 17.10 23.17 8.19
N ILE A 407 16.53 22.10 8.75
CA ILE A 407 15.79 22.15 10.03
C ILE A 407 16.34 21.18 11.10
N GLY A 408 17.35 20.37 10.79
CA GLY A 408 17.97 19.43 11.72
C GLY A 408 17.31 18.04 11.80
N ILE A 409 16.18 17.84 11.12
CA ILE A 409 15.41 16.59 11.05
C ILE A 409 15.08 16.30 9.58
N ASN A 410 15.28 15.05 9.15
CA ASN A 410 14.88 14.55 7.83
C ASN A 410 13.44 14.01 7.89
N PRO A 411 12.43 14.64 7.23
CA PRO A 411 11.05 14.16 7.21
C PRO A 411 10.81 12.95 6.29
N ILE A 412 11.82 12.50 5.53
CA ILE A 412 11.77 11.43 4.51
C ILE A 412 12.85 10.39 4.82
N LYS A 413 12.94 9.90 6.08
CA LYS A 413 13.70 8.66 6.39
C LYS A 413 12.78 7.45 6.25
N LEU A 414 12.44 7.12 5.00
CA LEU A 414 11.48 6.07 4.66
C LEU A 414 12.19 4.73 4.39
N GLY A 415 11.73 3.66 5.04
CA GLY A 415 12.07 2.28 4.70
C GLY A 415 11.26 1.75 3.52
N ILE A 416 11.76 0.75 2.81
CA ILE A 416 11.18 0.27 1.55
C ILE A 416 10.31 -0.96 1.78
N VAL A 417 9.07 -0.92 1.29
CA VAL A 417 8.23 -2.10 1.04
C VAL A 417 7.71 -2.09 -0.40
N ALA A 418 7.06 -3.18 -0.79
CA ALA A 418 6.25 -3.30 -1.99
C ALA A 418 4.97 -4.09 -1.62
N SER A 419 3.95 -4.07 -2.46
CA SER A 419 2.69 -4.81 -2.24
C SER A 419 2.07 -5.13 -3.58
N THR A 420 0.97 -5.90 -3.62
CA THR A 420 0.28 -6.10 -4.91
C THR A 420 -0.60 -4.93 -5.30
N ASP A 421 -1.25 -4.26 -4.34
CA ASP A 421 -2.41 -3.37 -4.59
C ASP A 421 -3.49 -4.17 -5.35
N ASN A 422 -3.76 -5.40 -4.92
CA ASN A 422 -4.61 -6.32 -5.69
C ASN A 422 -6.11 -6.00 -5.49
N HIS A 423 -6.75 -5.53 -6.55
CA HIS A 423 -8.20 -5.23 -6.62
C HIS A 423 -9.09 -6.47 -6.86
N SER A 424 -8.53 -7.68 -6.88
CA SER A 424 -9.21 -8.96 -7.08
C SER A 424 -9.31 -9.82 -5.81
N GLY A 425 -8.83 -9.31 -4.65
CA GLY A 425 -8.80 -10.05 -3.38
C GLY A 425 -7.88 -11.27 -3.38
N THR A 426 -6.85 -11.28 -4.25
CA THR A 426 -5.83 -12.33 -4.35
C THR A 426 -4.46 -11.79 -3.92
N PRO A 427 -4.19 -11.65 -2.61
CA PRO A 427 -2.94 -11.10 -2.09
C PRO A 427 -1.73 -11.94 -2.51
N GLY A 428 -0.62 -11.30 -2.88
CA GLY A 428 0.60 -11.97 -3.33
C GLY A 428 0.47 -12.74 -4.65
N ALA A 429 -0.58 -12.50 -5.46
CA ALA A 429 -0.77 -13.11 -6.78
C ALA A 429 0.15 -12.50 -7.88
N ASN A 430 1.43 -12.34 -7.55
CA ASN A 430 2.40 -11.54 -8.30
C ASN A 430 3.21 -12.32 -9.35
N LYS A 431 2.89 -13.58 -9.59
CA LYS A 431 3.66 -14.44 -10.49
C LYS A 431 3.37 -14.10 -11.95
N GLU A 432 4.30 -13.45 -12.64
CA GLU A 432 4.23 -13.08 -14.07
C GLU A 432 3.61 -14.18 -14.98
N SER A 433 3.98 -15.44 -14.75
CA SER A 433 3.48 -16.58 -15.55
C SER A 433 2.07 -17.08 -15.24
N ASP A 434 1.44 -16.68 -14.13
CA ASP A 434 0.05 -17.03 -13.76
C ASP A 434 -0.75 -15.80 -13.30
N TRP A 435 -0.33 -14.58 -13.68
CA TRP A 435 -1.06 -13.37 -13.35
C TRP A 435 -2.43 -13.37 -14.06
N ARG A 436 -3.49 -13.08 -13.28
CA ARG A 436 -4.89 -13.17 -13.73
C ARG A 436 -5.62 -11.83 -13.76
N GLY A 437 -4.87 -10.74 -13.64
CA GLY A 437 -5.40 -9.39 -13.51
C GLY A 437 -5.48 -8.91 -12.07
N ALA A 438 -5.45 -7.61 -11.88
CA ALA A 438 -5.75 -6.93 -10.64
C ALA A 438 -7.16 -6.32 -10.67
N VAL A 439 -7.55 -5.67 -11.78
CA VAL A 439 -8.72 -4.75 -11.85
C VAL A 439 -9.79 -5.17 -12.87
N SER A 440 -10.87 -4.39 -12.95
CA SER A 440 -12.00 -4.62 -13.87
C SER A 440 -11.57 -4.65 -15.34
N GLY A 441 -11.97 -5.71 -16.06
CA GLY A 441 -11.64 -5.94 -17.46
C GLY A 441 -10.35 -6.73 -17.73
N GLU A 442 -9.71 -7.29 -16.71
CA GLU A 442 -8.48 -8.09 -16.80
C GLU A 442 -8.69 -9.60 -16.59
N ASP A 443 -9.95 -10.03 -16.54
CA ASP A 443 -10.39 -11.41 -16.31
C ASP A 443 -10.06 -12.39 -17.46
N SER A 444 -9.52 -11.88 -18.57
CA SER A 444 -9.07 -12.66 -19.73
C SER A 444 -7.73 -12.15 -20.30
N PRO A 445 -6.96 -12.99 -21.02
CA PRO A 445 -5.74 -12.56 -21.70
C PRO A 445 -5.96 -11.39 -22.67
N LEU A 446 -7.07 -11.37 -23.43
CA LEU A 446 -7.42 -10.26 -24.32
C LEU A 446 -7.75 -8.98 -23.56
N GLY A 447 -8.36 -9.09 -22.38
CA GLY A 447 -8.61 -7.97 -21.47
C GLY A 447 -7.30 -7.32 -21.00
N ARG A 448 -6.38 -8.13 -20.47
CA ARG A 448 -5.06 -7.68 -19.99
C ARG A 448 -4.17 -7.15 -21.12
N LEU A 449 -4.14 -7.79 -22.28
CA LEU A 449 -3.42 -7.27 -23.46
C LEU A 449 -4.09 -6.04 -24.10
N GLY A 450 -5.28 -5.65 -23.62
CA GLY A 450 -6.04 -4.50 -24.08
C GLY A 450 -5.57 -3.17 -23.48
N LYS A 451 -6.41 -2.14 -23.66
CA LYS A 451 -6.20 -0.80 -23.09
C LYS A 451 -6.90 -0.59 -21.74
N GLY A 452 -7.37 -1.67 -21.11
CA GLY A 452 -8.19 -1.62 -19.90
C GLY A 452 -9.59 -1.08 -20.14
N MET A 453 -10.42 -1.13 -19.12
CA MET A 453 -11.76 -0.55 -19.18
C MET A 453 -11.64 0.98 -19.22
N LEU A 454 -12.05 1.62 -20.32
CA LEU A 454 -12.06 3.09 -20.54
C LEU A 454 -10.71 3.77 -20.89
N GLY A 455 -9.59 3.04 -20.96
CA GLY A 455 -8.29 3.65 -21.30
C GLY A 455 -7.68 4.53 -20.20
N LEU A 456 -8.17 4.42 -18.96
CA LEU A 456 -7.65 5.13 -17.79
C LEU A 456 -6.59 4.26 -17.10
N PRO A 457 -5.44 4.79 -16.65
CA PRO A 457 -4.49 4.02 -15.86
C PRO A 457 -4.88 3.88 -14.37
N LEU A 458 -6.19 3.98 -14.08
CA LEU A 458 -6.83 3.39 -12.90
C LEU A 458 -7.37 1.97 -13.21
N THR A 459 -7.26 1.51 -14.46
CA THR A 459 -7.77 0.22 -14.96
C THR A 459 -6.66 -0.49 -15.79
N THR A 460 -5.50 -0.70 -15.18
CA THR A 460 -4.20 -0.87 -15.87
C THR A 460 -3.97 -2.25 -16.52
N ALA A 461 -4.54 -2.47 -17.70
CA ALA A 461 -4.32 -3.69 -18.48
C ALA A 461 -2.84 -3.86 -18.93
N ILE A 462 -2.47 -3.48 -20.15
CA ILE A 462 -1.09 -3.71 -20.63
C ILE A 462 -0.03 -2.89 -19.86
N GLU A 463 -0.47 -1.78 -19.29
CA GLU A 463 0.33 -0.85 -18.48
C GLU A 463 0.50 -1.29 -17.03
N GLY A 464 -0.27 -2.28 -16.57
CA GLY A 464 -0.14 -2.85 -15.24
C GLY A 464 0.87 -3.99 -15.20
N ASN A 465 1.17 -4.40 -13.97
CA ASN A 465 2.05 -5.52 -13.65
C ASN A 465 1.47 -6.32 -12.47
N PRO A 466 2.03 -7.48 -12.11
CA PRO A 466 1.47 -8.32 -11.04
C PRO A 466 1.61 -7.75 -9.61
N GLY A 467 2.40 -6.70 -9.42
CA GLY A 467 2.71 -6.08 -8.13
C GLY A 467 3.80 -6.81 -7.34
N GLY A 468 4.19 -6.26 -6.20
CA GLY A 468 5.30 -6.74 -5.38
C GLY A 468 4.91 -7.46 -4.09
N LEU A 469 5.88 -7.63 -3.18
CA LEU A 469 5.67 -8.12 -1.81
C LEU A 469 6.43 -7.30 -0.77
N ALA A 470 5.83 -7.22 0.42
CA ALA A 470 6.44 -6.62 1.59
C ALA A 470 7.29 -7.68 2.30
N GLY A 471 8.55 -7.35 2.55
CA GLY A 471 9.48 -8.17 3.29
C GLY A 471 9.86 -7.51 4.60
N VAL A 472 9.92 -8.28 5.69
CA VAL A 472 10.27 -7.77 7.03
C VAL A 472 11.32 -8.66 7.70
N TRP A 473 12.32 -8.04 8.33
CA TRP A 473 13.27 -8.74 9.21
C TRP A 473 12.80 -8.63 10.67
N ALA A 474 12.00 -9.62 11.07
CA ALA A 474 11.41 -9.72 12.41
C ALA A 474 11.98 -10.92 13.19
N THR A 475 11.95 -10.84 14.51
CA THR A 475 12.41 -11.94 15.38
C THR A 475 11.55 -13.19 15.27
N GLU A 476 10.27 -13.04 14.95
CA GLU A 476 9.24 -14.10 14.91
C GLU A 476 8.03 -13.60 14.10
N ASN A 477 7.12 -14.50 13.72
CA ASN A 477 5.91 -14.13 12.97
C ASN A 477 4.77 -13.74 13.93
N THR A 478 4.89 -12.57 14.56
CA THR A 478 3.83 -11.99 15.40
C THR A 478 3.52 -10.57 14.96
N ARG A 479 2.29 -10.10 15.23
CA ARG A 479 1.87 -8.72 14.94
C ARG A 479 2.88 -7.70 15.49
N ASP A 480 3.27 -7.81 16.75
CA ASP A 480 4.22 -6.88 17.37
C ASP A 480 5.63 -6.98 16.78
N ALA A 481 6.19 -8.18 16.59
CA ALA A 481 7.55 -8.33 16.06
C ALA A 481 7.69 -7.81 14.62
N ILE A 482 6.64 -7.96 13.80
CA ILE A 482 6.54 -7.45 12.43
C ILE A 482 6.24 -5.93 12.42
N PHE A 483 5.32 -5.46 13.26
CA PHE A 483 5.00 -4.04 13.36
C PHE A 483 6.20 -3.22 13.84
N ASP A 484 6.93 -3.70 14.84
CA ASP A 484 8.19 -3.11 15.27
C ASP A 484 9.27 -3.18 14.17
N ALA A 485 9.22 -4.15 13.25
CA ALA A 485 10.10 -4.21 12.07
C ALA A 485 9.82 -3.06 11.10
N MET A 486 8.54 -2.78 10.86
CA MET A 486 8.09 -1.63 10.06
C MET A 486 8.49 -0.30 10.72
N LEU A 487 8.26 -0.13 12.03
CA LEU A 487 8.66 1.09 12.76
C LEU A 487 10.18 1.33 12.71
N ARG A 488 11.01 0.31 12.96
CA ARG A 488 12.47 0.42 12.88
C ARG A 488 13.01 0.40 11.45
N LYS A 489 12.13 0.23 10.45
CA LYS A 489 12.45 0.23 9.01
C LYS A 489 13.40 -0.90 8.59
N GLU A 490 13.45 -2.02 9.31
CA GLU A 490 14.21 -3.19 8.87
C GLU A 490 13.35 -4.05 7.94
N VAL A 491 12.94 -3.43 6.83
CA VAL A 491 11.99 -3.94 5.83
C VAL A 491 12.55 -3.81 4.42
N PHE A 492 12.02 -4.58 3.49
CA PHE A 492 12.42 -4.58 2.09
C PHE A 492 11.20 -4.76 1.18
N GLY A 493 11.31 -4.31 -0.07
CA GLY A 493 10.32 -4.61 -1.12
C GLY A 493 10.90 -5.58 -2.15
N THR A 494 10.05 -6.39 -2.78
CA THR A 494 10.39 -7.15 -3.99
C THR A 494 9.38 -6.88 -5.10
N SER A 495 9.80 -6.96 -6.37
CA SER A 495 8.91 -6.78 -7.53
C SER A 495 8.05 -8.00 -7.87
N GLY A 496 8.29 -9.14 -7.20
CA GLY A 496 7.60 -10.40 -7.45
C GLY A 496 8.19 -11.55 -6.61
N PRO A 497 9.35 -12.12 -7.02
CA PRO A 497 10.04 -13.18 -6.29
C PRO A 497 10.36 -12.85 -4.84
N ARG A 498 10.37 -13.88 -3.98
CA ARG A 498 10.72 -13.81 -2.56
C ARG A 498 12.22 -13.78 -2.31
N ILE A 499 12.93 -12.87 -2.99
CA ILE A 499 14.34 -12.58 -2.76
C ILE A 499 14.50 -11.95 -1.36
N LYS A 500 15.53 -12.34 -0.62
CA LYS A 500 15.80 -11.89 0.76
C LYS A 500 17.02 -10.97 0.83
N PRO A 501 16.92 -9.68 0.47
CA PRO A 501 18.02 -8.73 0.59
C PRO A 501 18.25 -8.35 2.05
N ARG A 502 19.52 -8.14 2.41
CA ARG A 502 19.92 -7.63 3.73
C ARG A 502 21.18 -6.79 3.62
N LEU A 503 21.15 -5.62 4.25
CA LEU A 503 22.25 -4.67 4.26
C LEU A 503 22.59 -4.27 5.71
N PHE A 504 23.88 -4.20 6.01
CA PHE A 504 24.41 -3.57 7.21
C PHE A 504 25.54 -2.61 6.82
N ALA A 505 25.76 -1.56 7.59
CA ALA A 505 26.91 -0.67 7.46
C ALA A 505 27.69 -0.60 8.78
N GLY A 506 29.01 -0.53 8.70
CA GLY A 506 29.88 -0.45 9.86
C GLY A 506 31.27 0.05 9.49
N TRP A 507 32.04 0.46 10.50
CA TRP A 507 33.37 1.02 10.30
C TRP A 507 34.51 -0.01 10.38
N ASP A 508 34.21 -1.23 10.83
CA ASP A 508 35.16 -2.27 11.23
C ASP A 508 34.87 -3.67 10.68
N PHE A 509 33.97 -3.82 9.71
CA PHE A 509 33.67 -5.14 9.16
C PHE A 509 34.91 -5.81 8.54
N ASP A 510 35.16 -7.04 8.99
CA ASP A 510 36.16 -7.97 8.45
C ASP A 510 35.81 -8.28 6.99
N GLU A 511 36.78 -8.24 6.09
CA GLU A 511 36.59 -8.56 4.67
C GLU A 511 36.10 -10.00 4.46
N ASN A 512 36.41 -10.89 5.40
CA ASN A 512 36.00 -12.29 5.40
C ASN A 512 34.69 -12.55 6.16
N LEU A 513 33.95 -11.52 6.57
CA LEU A 513 32.73 -11.67 7.40
C LEU A 513 31.68 -12.60 6.76
N CYS A 514 31.57 -12.61 5.43
CA CYS A 514 30.72 -13.54 4.67
C CYS A 514 31.03 -15.03 4.88
N SER A 515 32.23 -15.38 5.35
CA SER A 515 32.66 -16.76 5.58
C SER A 515 32.53 -17.19 7.05
N GLN A 516 31.95 -16.35 7.91
CA GLN A 516 31.90 -16.58 9.36
C GLN A 516 30.51 -17.07 9.79
N SER A 517 30.47 -18.09 10.65
CA SER A 517 29.19 -18.68 11.12
C SER A 517 28.29 -17.66 11.84
N GLU A 518 28.90 -16.75 12.61
CA GLU A 518 28.21 -15.69 13.36
C GLU A 518 28.07 -14.37 12.56
N MET A 519 28.10 -14.43 11.22
CA MET A 519 28.08 -13.26 10.32
C MET A 519 27.03 -12.21 10.74
N ILE A 520 25.77 -12.63 10.91
CA ILE A 520 24.65 -11.72 11.20
C ILE A 520 24.73 -11.16 12.62
N ALA A 521 25.04 -11.99 13.62
CA ALA A 521 25.20 -11.55 15.01
C ALA A 521 26.36 -10.54 15.17
N LYS A 522 27.44 -10.74 14.41
CA LYS A 522 28.55 -9.78 14.32
C LYS A 522 28.13 -8.49 13.62
N ALA A 523 27.40 -8.58 12.52
CA ALA A 523 26.94 -7.39 11.79
C ALA A 523 26.05 -6.47 12.66
N TYR A 524 25.14 -7.05 13.46
CA TYR A 524 24.35 -6.29 14.45
C TYR A 524 25.16 -5.71 15.61
N SER A 525 26.25 -6.35 16.04
CA SER A 525 27.05 -5.89 17.17
C SER A 525 28.18 -4.92 16.80
N GLN A 526 28.54 -4.84 15.52
CA GLN A 526 29.66 -4.04 15.00
C GLN A 526 29.24 -2.94 14.00
N GLY A 527 27.95 -2.82 13.71
CA GLY A 527 27.40 -1.88 12.75
C GLY A 527 25.89 -1.69 12.93
N VAL A 528 25.28 -1.04 11.96
CA VAL A 528 23.85 -0.72 11.92
C VAL A 528 23.16 -1.46 10.76
N PRO A 529 21.91 -1.93 10.93
CA PRO A 529 21.15 -2.54 9.85
C PRO A 529 20.53 -1.50 8.91
N MET A 530 20.08 -1.96 7.75
CA MET A 530 19.06 -1.30 6.92
C MET A 530 17.90 -0.75 7.77
N GLY A 531 17.53 0.51 7.54
CA GLY A 531 16.53 1.23 8.32
C GLY A 531 17.09 2.19 9.38
N ASP A 532 18.40 2.22 9.59
CA ASP A 532 19.06 2.95 10.69
C ASP A 532 20.11 3.98 10.21
N ASP A 533 20.64 4.77 11.15
CA ASP A 533 21.64 5.82 10.92
C ASP A 533 23.07 5.34 11.25
N LEU A 534 23.97 5.35 10.26
CA LEU A 534 25.40 5.16 10.50
C LEU A 534 25.99 6.43 11.13
N ALA A 535 26.29 6.37 12.43
CA ALA A 535 26.94 7.46 13.15
C ALA A 535 28.35 7.78 12.60
N PRO A 536 28.77 9.06 12.56
CA PRO A 536 30.13 9.46 12.17
C PRO A 536 31.25 8.76 12.93
N SER A 537 32.36 8.50 12.23
CA SER A 537 33.59 8.00 12.83
C SER A 537 34.47 9.15 13.33
N ASP A 538 35.12 8.97 14.48
CA ASP A 538 36.14 9.90 15.03
C ASP A 538 37.39 10.10 14.12
N ASN A 539 37.50 9.33 13.04
CA ASN A 539 38.56 9.44 12.05
C ASN A 539 37.92 9.74 10.69
N GLU A 540 38.07 10.97 10.22
CA GLU A 540 37.50 11.46 8.96
C GLU A 540 37.99 10.72 7.72
N ASN A 541 39.16 10.06 7.78
CA ASN A 541 39.72 9.26 6.68
C ASN A 541 39.15 7.84 6.63
N ARG A 542 38.31 7.46 7.60
CA ARG A 542 37.72 6.12 7.67
C ARG A 542 36.57 6.02 6.68
N LYS A 543 36.51 4.88 6.00
CA LYS A 543 35.48 4.61 4.98
C LYS A 543 34.45 3.61 5.53
N PRO A 544 33.16 3.79 5.25
CA PRO A 544 32.13 2.83 5.65
C PRO A 544 32.29 1.54 4.85
N LYS A 545 32.13 0.41 5.55
CA LYS A 545 32.02 -0.91 4.97
C LYS A 545 30.58 -1.40 5.06
N PHE A 546 30.13 -2.05 4.00
CA PHE A 546 28.78 -2.57 3.85
C PHE A 546 28.84 -4.09 3.75
N LEU A 547 28.16 -4.80 4.66
CA LEU A 547 27.85 -6.20 4.47
C LEU A 547 26.54 -6.28 3.68
N ALA A 548 26.64 -6.66 2.40
CA ALA A 548 25.49 -6.88 1.54
C ALA A 548 25.30 -8.38 1.29
N LEU A 549 24.07 -8.84 1.55
CA LEU A 549 23.64 -10.23 1.40
C LEU A 549 22.33 -10.26 0.61
N ALA A 550 22.17 -11.22 -0.30
CA ALA A 550 20.86 -11.65 -0.74
C ALA A 550 20.81 -13.16 -0.99
N THR A 551 19.72 -13.81 -0.58
CA THR A 551 19.34 -15.17 -0.97
C THR A 551 18.22 -15.08 -2.00
N ARG A 552 18.28 -15.88 -3.07
CA ARG A 552 17.25 -15.89 -4.12
C ARG A 552 15.91 -16.43 -3.64
N ASP A 553 14.88 -16.27 -4.45
CA ASP A 553 13.70 -17.11 -4.36
C ASP A 553 13.99 -18.51 -4.95
N PHE A 554 13.74 -19.57 -4.18
CA PHE A 554 13.92 -20.95 -4.65
C PHE A 554 13.01 -21.32 -5.84
N ASN A 555 11.86 -20.63 -6.00
CA ASN A 555 10.93 -20.80 -7.11
C ASN A 555 11.21 -19.87 -8.31
N SER A 556 12.20 -18.97 -8.22
CA SER A 556 12.58 -18.04 -9.30
C SER A 556 13.99 -18.31 -9.84
N LEU A 557 14.49 -17.40 -10.70
CA LEU A 557 15.82 -17.45 -11.28
C LEU A 557 16.90 -17.22 -10.21
N LYS A 558 18.16 -17.49 -10.58
CA LYS A 558 19.31 -17.22 -9.71
C LYS A 558 19.65 -15.73 -9.71
N LEU A 559 20.17 -15.20 -8.60
CA LEU A 559 20.58 -13.80 -8.50
C LEU A 559 21.78 -13.52 -9.40
N GLN A 560 21.66 -12.51 -10.28
CA GLN A 560 22.72 -12.10 -11.20
C GLN A 560 23.63 -11.03 -10.61
N SER A 561 23.11 -10.08 -9.83
CA SER A 561 23.94 -9.01 -9.26
C SER A 561 23.43 -8.43 -7.94
N LEU A 562 24.39 -7.87 -7.19
CA LEU A 562 24.17 -6.96 -6.07
C LEU A 562 24.70 -5.57 -6.43
N GLN A 563 23.89 -4.55 -6.19
CA GLN A 563 24.20 -3.15 -6.46
C GLN A 563 23.92 -2.30 -5.21
N LEU A 564 24.84 -1.40 -4.86
CA LEU A 564 24.63 -0.40 -3.82
C LEU A 564 24.16 0.89 -4.49
N VAL A 565 22.95 1.35 -4.19
CA VAL A 565 22.48 2.66 -4.65
C VAL A 565 22.84 3.69 -3.59
N LYS A 566 23.73 4.62 -3.95
CA LYS A 566 24.16 5.75 -3.12
C LYS A 566 23.44 7.01 -3.60
N GLY A 567 22.93 7.80 -2.67
CA GLY A 567 22.54 9.19 -2.92
C GLY A 567 23.19 10.11 -1.89
N TRP A 568 23.60 11.31 -2.30
CA TRP A 568 24.23 12.29 -1.43
C TRP A 568 23.92 13.73 -1.84
N ILE A 569 24.21 14.66 -0.94
CA ILE A 569 24.03 16.09 -1.19
C ILE A 569 25.33 16.88 -0.98
N GLU A 570 25.71 17.64 -2.00
CA GLU A 570 26.89 18.49 -2.00
C GLU A 570 26.71 19.72 -1.11
N SER A 571 27.81 20.41 -0.77
CA SER A 571 27.79 21.59 0.12
C SER A 571 26.98 22.77 -0.43
N ASN A 572 26.87 22.90 -1.75
CA ASN A 572 26.02 23.88 -2.44
C ASN A 572 24.53 23.47 -2.49
N GLY A 573 24.18 22.25 -2.07
CA GLY A 573 22.82 21.71 -2.09
C GLY A 573 22.44 20.97 -3.37
N ASP A 574 23.38 20.70 -4.27
CA ASP A 574 23.17 19.81 -5.42
C ASP A 574 22.89 18.38 -4.94
N MET A 575 21.97 17.70 -5.62
CA MET A 575 21.49 16.36 -5.27
C MET A 575 22.10 15.34 -6.25
N HIS A 576 22.81 14.35 -5.74
CA HIS A 576 23.50 13.36 -6.56
C HIS A 576 23.04 11.94 -6.27
N ASN A 577 23.06 11.07 -7.28
CA ASN A 577 22.91 9.64 -7.09
C ASN A 577 23.91 8.83 -7.94
N LYS A 578 24.13 7.58 -7.53
CA LYS A 578 24.97 6.62 -8.25
C LYS A 578 24.58 5.20 -7.89
N VAL A 579 24.43 4.35 -8.91
CA VAL A 579 24.42 2.90 -8.75
C VAL A 579 25.86 2.39 -8.77
N ILE A 580 26.25 1.63 -7.74
CA ILE A 580 27.60 1.08 -7.58
C ILE A 580 27.49 -0.46 -7.67
N PRO A 581 28.01 -1.09 -8.74
CA PRO A 581 28.06 -2.55 -8.82
C PRO A 581 28.95 -3.10 -7.70
N MET A 582 28.40 -3.98 -6.87
CA MET A 582 29.15 -4.64 -5.78
C MET A 582 29.63 -6.02 -6.21
N LEU A 583 28.73 -6.80 -6.83
CA LEU A 583 28.98 -8.18 -7.19
C LEU A 583 28.15 -8.58 -8.40
N GLU A 584 28.77 -9.25 -9.38
CA GLU A 584 28.10 -9.75 -10.57
C GLU A 584 28.42 -11.24 -10.78
N ARG A 585 27.42 -11.99 -11.26
CA ARG A 585 27.44 -13.44 -11.49
C ARG A 585 26.67 -13.74 -12.78
N PRO A 586 27.34 -13.78 -13.95
CA PRO A 586 26.67 -13.96 -15.24
C PRO A 586 25.81 -15.22 -15.35
N TYR A 587 26.16 -16.29 -14.64
CA TYR A 587 25.40 -17.56 -14.58
C TYR A 587 24.41 -17.65 -13.40
N GLY A 588 24.39 -16.63 -12.55
CA GLY A 588 23.58 -16.52 -11.34
C GLY A 588 24.03 -17.40 -10.16
N GLU A 589 23.78 -16.92 -8.94
CA GLU A 589 24.01 -17.67 -7.69
C GLU A 589 22.71 -17.85 -6.88
N ASP A 590 22.71 -18.85 -5.98
CA ASP A 590 21.61 -19.06 -5.02
C ASP A 590 21.69 -18.07 -3.85
N GLU A 591 22.92 -17.74 -3.42
CA GLU A 591 23.22 -16.75 -2.38
C GLU A 591 24.41 -15.88 -2.82
N MET A 592 24.31 -14.58 -2.54
CA MET A 592 25.35 -13.59 -2.84
C MET A 592 25.69 -12.81 -1.57
N CYS A 593 26.96 -12.82 -1.16
CA CYS A 593 27.46 -12.05 -0.02
C CYS A 593 28.75 -11.33 -0.40
N ILE A 594 28.88 -10.06 0.02
CA ILE A 594 30.11 -9.28 -0.09
C ILE A 594 30.24 -8.29 1.08
N VAL A 595 31.47 -8.07 1.55
CA VAL A 595 31.84 -6.89 2.34
C VAL A 595 32.48 -5.88 1.40
N PHE A 596 31.86 -4.72 1.25
CA PHE A 596 32.21 -3.70 0.26
C PHE A 596 32.56 -2.37 0.94
N THR A 597 33.64 -1.70 0.52
CA THR A 597 34.04 -0.39 1.02
C THR A 597 33.62 0.70 0.03
N ASP A 598 32.95 1.77 0.47
CA ASP A 598 32.77 2.95 -0.39
C ASP A 598 34.08 3.75 -0.46
N GLU A 599 34.89 3.45 -1.48
CA GLU A 599 36.16 4.12 -1.72
C GLU A 599 36.03 5.62 -2.05
N HIS A 600 34.83 6.09 -2.40
CA HIS A 600 34.49 7.48 -2.71
C HIS A 600 33.57 8.10 -1.64
N PHE A 601 33.68 7.64 -0.40
CA PHE A 601 33.04 8.25 0.74
C PHE A 601 33.68 9.60 1.09
N ASP A 602 32.83 10.59 1.41
CA ASP A 602 33.19 11.89 1.97
C ASP A 602 32.41 12.06 3.28
N SER A 603 33.12 12.32 4.38
CA SER A 603 32.56 12.46 5.72
C SER A 603 31.76 13.76 5.93
N GLN A 604 31.86 14.75 5.03
CA GLN A 604 31.10 16.00 5.08
C GLN A 604 29.77 15.92 4.30
N GLN A 605 29.64 14.93 3.41
CA GLN A 605 28.44 14.72 2.61
C GLN A 605 27.39 13.93 3.41
N SER A 606 26.19 14.48 3.59
CA SER A 606 25.06 13.66 4.04
C SER A 606 24.65 12.74 2.89
N ALA A 607 24.41 11.46 3.19
CA ALA A 607 24.17 10.42 2.20
C ALA A 607 23.15 9.36 2.68
N TYR A 608 22.67 8.54 1.74
CA TYR A 608 21.99 7.29 2.02
C TYR A 608 22.55 6.17 1.13
N TYR A 609 22.35 4.92 1.55
CA TYR A 609 22.75 3.72 0.84
C TYR A 609 21.66 2.64 0.96
N TYR A 610 21.21 2.04 -0.14
CA TYR A 610 20.40 0.82 -0.10
C TYR A 610 20.90 -0.24 -1.07
N LEU A 611 20.62 -1.50 -0.76
CA LEU A 611 20.97 -2.65 -1.57
C LEU A 611 19.84 -2.94 -2.58
N ARG A 612 20.21 -3.12 -3.84
CA ARG A 612 19.36 -3.69 -4.89
C ARG A 612 19.94 -5.04 -5.33
N ALA A 613 19.17 -6.10 -5.14
CA ALA A 613 19.47 -7.44 -5.63
C ALA A 613 18.66 -7.71 -6.89
N VAL A 614 19.27 -8.33 -7.92
CA VAL A 614 18.72 -8.37 -9.28
C VAL A 614 18.81 -9.78 -9.88
N GLU A 615 17.70 -10.27 -10.45
CA GLU A 615 17.65 -11.49 -11.26
C GLU A 615 17.97 -11.19 -12.76
N PRO A 616 18.42 -12.19 -13.54
CA PRO A 616 18.53 -12.06 -14.99
C PRO A 616 17.14 -11.84 -15.63
N PRO A 617 17.07 -11.36 -16.89
CA PRO A 617 15.78 -11.07 -17.53
C PRO A 617 14.89 -12.32 -17.64
N SER A 618 13.63 -12.17 -17.25
CA SER A 618 12.57 -13.18 -17.37
C SER A 618 11.45 -12.66 -18.28
N PRO A 619 10.61 -13.51 -18.90
CA PRO A 619 9.45 -13.02 -19.66
C PRO A 619 8.45 -12.29 -18.75
N ARG A 620 8.00 -11.09 -19.16
CA ARG A 620 6.92 -10.32 -18.53
C ARG A 620 5.56 -11.00 -18.79
N TRP A 621 4.56 -10.82 -17.92
CA TRP A 621 3.24 -11.46 -17.98
C TRP A 621 2.60 -11.45 -19.37
N HIS A 622 2.70 -10.32 -20.09
CA HIS A 622 2.05 -10.15 -21.40
C HIS A 622 2.64 -11.08 -22.46
N THR A 623 3.90 -11.49 -22.31
CA THR A 623 4.54 -12.48 -23.18
C THR A 623 3.91 -13.86 -23.01
N TYR A 624 3.51 -14.23 -21.79
CA TYR A 624 2.75 -15.48 -21.55
C TYR A 624 1.32 -15.37 -22.10
N ASP A 625 0.64 -14.24 -21.93
CA ASP A 625 -0.71 -14.04 -22.49
C ASP A 625 -0.71 -14.03 -24.02
N CYS A 626 0.25 -13.37 -24.66
CA CYS A 626 0.43 -13.42 -26.11
C CYS A 626 0.73 -14.85 -26.61
N ALA A 627 1.40 -15.68 -25.80
CA ALA A 627 1.64 -17.09 -26.13
C ALA A 627 0.42 -18.00 -25.91
N ARG A 628 -0.55 -17.60 -25.08
CA ARG A 628 -1.82 -18.32 -24.86
C ARG A 628 -2.84 -18.14 -25.99
N LEU A 629 -2.71 -17.06 -26.78
CA LEU A 629 -3.62 -16.74 -27.88
C LEU A 629 -3.19 -17.36 -29.20
N GLU A 630 -4.17 -17.75 -30.02
CA GLU A 630 -3.93 -18.18 -31.40
C GLU A 630 -3.34 -17.01 -32.23
N PRO A 631 -2.51 -17.28 -33.26
CA PRO A 631 -1.76 -16.23 -33.96
C PRO A 631 -2.61 -15.11 -34.59
N ASP A 632 -3.85 -15.39 -34.99
CA ASP A 632 -4.80 -14.45 -35.57
C ASP A 632 -5.66 -13.70 -34.53
N GLU A 633 -5.67 -14.15 -33.27
CA GLU A 633 -6.30 -13.45 -32.14
C GLU A 633 -5.36 -12.46 -31.43
N ARG A 634 -4.06 -12.50 -31.72
CA ARG A 634 -3.04 -11.70 -31.01
C ARG A 634 -3.20 -10.19 -31.29
N PRO A 635 -3.41 -9.35 -30.26
CA PRO A 635 -3.44 -7.90 -30.45
C PRO A 635 -2.07 -7.33 -30.85
N PRO A 636 -2.01 -6.12 -31.43
CA PRO A 636 -0.76 -5.53 -31.93
C PRO A 636 0.39 -5.47 -30.93
N VAL A 637 0.09 -5.36 -29.63
CA VAL A 637 1.10 -5.30 -28.57
C VAL A 637 1.95 -6.57 -28.45
N CYS A 638 1.46 -7.71 -28.95
CA CYS A 638 2.23 -8.95 -29.05
C CYS A 638 3.34 -8.91 -30.14
N THR A 639 3.42 -7.84 -30.94
CA THR A 639 4.32 -7.77 -32.11
C THR A 639 4.99 -6.41 -32.34
N ASN A 640 4.43 -5.31 -31.83
CA ASN A 640 4.92 -3.95 -32.12
C ASN A 640 6.12 -3.51 -31.27
N ASN A 641 6.40 -4.20 -30.15
CA ASN A 641 7.44 -3.87 -29.16
C ASN A 641 7.22 -2.52 -28.43
N ASP A 642 5.97 -2.07 -28.27
CA ASP A 642 5.63 -0.90 -27.42
C ASP A 642 5.95 -1.12 -25.93
N TYR A 643 6.09 -2.38 -25.52
CA TYR A 643 6.41 -2.84 -24.16
C TYR A 643 7.55 -3.86 -24.20
N PRO A 644 8.44 -3.89 -23.18
CA PRO A 644 9.56 -4.82 -23.13
C PRO A 644 9.06 -6.24 -22.82
N ASN A 645 9.31 -7.19 -23.73
CA ASN A 645 8.88 -8.60 -23.57
C ASN A 645 9.49 -9.30 -22.34
N THR A 646 10.51 -8.72 -21.73
CA THR A 646 11.15 -9.22 -20.51
C THR A 646 11.19 -8.17 -19.41
N ILE A 647 10.99 -8.61 -18.17
CA ILE A 647 11.25 -7.84 -16.96
C ILE A 647 12.57 -8.30 -16.33
N ARG A 648 13.10 -7.54 -15.37
CA ARG A 648 14.14 -8.00 -14.43
C ARG A 648 13.59 -7.88 -13.03
N GLU A 649 13.49 -9.02 -12.36
CA GLU A 649 12.98 -9.08 -10.98
C GLU A 649 14.04 -8.55 -10.00
N MET A 650 13.58 -7.82 -8.99
CA MET A 650 14.43 -7.06 -8.08
C MET A 650 13.92 -7.13 -6.64
N ALA A 651 14.84 -6.91 -5.70
CA ALA A 651 14.51 -6.61 -4.32
C ALA A 651 15.38 -5.47 -3.77
N TRP A 652 14.77 -4.62 -2.96
CA TRP A 652 15.37 -3.39 -2.44
C TRP A 652 15.34 -3.39 -0.90
N SER A 653 16.50 -3.28 -0.26
CA SER A 653 16.56 -3.08 1.20
C SER A 653 16.12 -1.66 1.57
N SER A 654 15.61 -1.47 2.78
CA SER A 654 15.55 -0.11 3.35
C SER A 654 16.92 0.59 3.36
N PRO A 655 16.98 1.93 3.27
CA PRO A 655 18.24 2.66 3.28
C PRO A 655 18.92 2.63 4.65
N ILE A 656 20.23 2.80 4.63
CA ILE A 656 21.04 3.25 5.77
C ILE A 656 21.41 4.70 5.48
N TRP A 657 21.21 5.59 6.45
CA TRP A 657 21.54 7.01 6.32
C TRP A 657 22.89 7.33 6.96
N TYR A 658 23.56 8.36 6.43
CA TYR A 658 24.76 8.94 7.01
C TYR A 658 24.61 10.45 7.06
N ARG A 659 24.77 11.04 8.25
CA ARG A 659 24.74 12.49 8.42
C ARG A 659 26.16 13.05 8.37
N GLY A 660 26.43 13.89 7.36
CA GLY A 660 27.74 14.51 7.18
C GLY A 660 28.15 15.38 8.37
N VAL A 661 29.42 15.31 8.73
CA VAL A 661 30.03 16.15 9.77
C VAL A 661 30.16 17.57 9.23
N GLN A 662 29.48 18.51 9.90
CA GLN A 662 29.66 19.95 9.65
C GLN A 662 30.81 20.45 10.54
N ILE A 663 31.88 20.95 9.91
CA ILE A 663 33.07 21.54 10.53
C ILE A 663 32.91 23.06 10.65
#